data_AF-A0AAJ2J4S9-F1
#
_entry.id   AF-A0AAJ2J4S9-F1
#
_cell.length_a   1.000
_cell.length_b   1.000
_cell.length_c   1.000
_cell.angle_alpha   90.00
_cell.angle_beta   90.00
_cell.angle_gamma   90.00
#
_symmetry.space_group_name_H-M   'P 1'
#
loop_
_entity.id
_entity.type
_entity.pdbx_description
1 polymer ?
#
loop_
_entity_poly.entity_id
_entity_poly.type
_entity_poly.pdbx_seq_one_letter_code
_entity_poly.pdbx_strand_id
1 'polypeptide(L)'
;MVLFFTILVPSSTYAISIGGIQKNYLAEGNFSLNIVQDTTPYLSQSVSCDDKSSLSNVSSSCGTLKWFRNQVSSKNLLPGESIEGSSNILHQGILPVGDYEYRYQECHAAGACSAYSTPVKVSVKPLSLPAQLSLDTPSFSSVELKWTLPSNGDFSPQDSVVEQSLNGGSWSKVYVGNKTNILLATSQGKYDYRVKTCSFGQCSGYAYFVTLTQQESVSAGVIKQLDYKLLTDKYGNFYLKPPKKFVLLAGNINIPLFIDSDIPTLLLTDSSGVWSLYQVNSAQLNGKLLIEKSGYQLTYRDYDGDGRLDLEVRFNAVNQLPGFAILDIASPYHSILVISDIDPLEPNPEAEIKPTSVANPLEDTDNGEVVGSIPAELKVTPMGTASYSVPIEQGPGSAGITPNLSLQYDSSQGNGWLGMGWSINGVSVISRCSQNKEQDGQALAVNFSNTDRFCLDSKKLLIKGVDSSAYGYLGSKYRFETNEPLDIEITDADVDGPTEFTIKSNDGSTLVYSAMNLIPSATDNGRLGRPAAAWPLSKKIDAAGNEINFEYESNSPSSLSYRLKNVVYANGLNNIEFNYEDRPDSQIGYAGGFQFNVSKRLKSVISYVDSQELRTYSLEYIQSSTSNRSLLQSIEASRGSSYLPKTVFDWKQGSFNYSPELKYSNNENSSYHNNRVQGLLPYLLLDMNGDGKLDYWKIRAVSNSQYDDIIFITGGDNFEQYAYFNGKASFEFRTSAEVIDVDNDGRDDVIFNQGGQWHIYHSVLDAAQPDKIDYNMGNPPIRTNVEVLNRNIKIADFNSDGYADISYVHNGEIYVHYNTYLIHGLGTFATPVKFLIPELAQAHTKFPDFVNNYDLNDFLKVVDIDNDGVNEFLVPIVDAEIYRGKTFIGYSGQWLLASKNRDGEIAKKFFWGNIIQRIIKTIDL
;
A
#
# COMPACT_ATOMS: atom_id res chain seq x y z
N MET A 1 -6.86 -6.41 9.99
CA MET A 1 -7.35 -6.74 8.63
C MET A 1 -8.13 -8.04 8.73
N VAL A 2 -9.45 -8.01 8.62
CA VAL A 2 -10.16 -9.16 8.05
C VAL A 2 -10.90 -8.59 6.84
N LEU A 3 -10.14 -8.40 5.76
CA LEU A 3 -10.70 -8.50 4.44
C LEU A 3 -10.19 -9.82 3.90
N PHE A 4 -11.17 -10.68 3.64
CA PHE A 4 -10.99 -11.96 3.00
C PHE A 4 -10.20 -11.77 1.70
N PHE A 5 -8.98 -12.29 1.65
CA PHE A 5 -8.32 -12.59 0.39
C PHE A 5 -9.04 -13.80 -0.23
N THR A 6 -9.79 -13.57 -1.30
CA THR A 6 -10.01 -14.63 -2.29
C THR A 6 -8.67 -14.91 -2.96
N ILE A 7 -7.99 -15.95 -2.48
CA ILE A 7 -6.82 -16.55 -3.12
C ILE A 7 -7.30 -17.12 -4.45
N LEU A 8 -6.94 -16.49 -5.57
CA LEU A 8 -6.97 -17.13 -6.88
C LEU A 8 -5.88 -18.20 -6.90
N VAL A 9 -6.29 -19.44 -6.62
CA VAL A 9 -5.45 -20.63 -6.72
C VAL A 9 -5.23 -20.93 -8.20
N PRO A 10 -3.99 -21.10 -8.68
CA PRO A 10 -3.77 -21.66 -10.01
C PRO A 10 -4.09 -23.16 -9.95
N SER A 11 -5.33 -23.53 -10.29
CA SER A 11 -5.65 -24.93 -10.60
C SER A 11 -5.00 -25.27 -11.93
N SER A 12 -3.94 -26.07 -11.91
CA SER A 12 -3.45 -26.71 -13.13
C SER A 12 -4.49 -27.72 -13.60
N THR A 13 -5.29 -27.36 -14.59
CA THR A 13 -6.23 -28.28 -15.22
C THR A 13 -5.44 -29.23 -16.12
N TYR A 14 -5.26 -30.49 -15.69
CA TYR A 14 -4.69 -31.53 -16.53
C TYR A 14 -5.80 -32.15 -17.37
N ALA A 15 -5.57 -32.20 -18.68
CA ALA A 15 -6.58 -32.64 -19.64
C ALA A 15 -6.04 -33.76 -20.55
N ILE A 16 -6.79 -34.85 -20.69
CA ILE A 16 -6.46 -35.98 -21.59
C ILE A 16 -7.67 -36.27 -22.47
N SER A 17 -7.48 -36.29 -23.79
CA SER A 17 -8.52 -36.58 -24.79
C SER A 17 -8.58 -38.07 -25.10
N ILE A 18 -9.75 -38.71 -24.91
CA ILE A 18 -9.98 -40.12 -25.24
C ILE A 18 -11.43 -40.26 -25.75
N GLY A 19 -11.60 -40.54 -27.05
CA GLY A 19 -12.91 -40.91 -27.62
C GLY A 19 -13.99 -39.81 -27.52
N GLY A 20 -13.67 -38.59 -27.97
CA GLY A 20 -14.61 -37.46 -28.05
C GLY A 20 -14.97 -36.79 -26.71
N ILE A 21 -14.52 -37.33 -25.58
CA ILE A 21 -14.70 -36.74 -24.24
C ILE A 21 -13.34 -36.49 -23.61
N GLN A 22 -13.10 -35.25 -23.18
CA GLN A 22 -11.92 -34.82 -22.44
C GLN A 22 -12.22 -34.81 -20.95
N LYS A 23 -11.34 -35.42 -20.15
CA LYS A 23 -11.43 -35.37 -18.68
C LYS A 23 -10.55 -34.26 -18.14
N ASN A 24 -11.10 -33.42 -17.27
CA ASN A 24 -10.37 -32.36 -16.60
C ASN A 24 -10.50 -32.53 -15.09
N TYR A 25 -9.37 -32.54 -14.40
CA TYR A 25 -9.38 -32.41 -12.95
C TYR A 25 -9.55 -30.94 -12.56
N LEU A 26 -10.41 -30.65 -11.58
CA LEU A 26 -10.72 -29.27 -11.16
C LEU A 26 -9.94 -28.92 -9.88
N ALA A 27 -10.29 -29.55 -8.76
CA ALA A 27 -9.59 -29.54 -7.47
C ALA A 27 -10.40 -30.32 -6.43
N GLU A 28 -9.78 -30.71 -5.32
CA GLU A 28 -10.45 -31.35 -4.16
C GLU A 28 -11.22 -32.63 -4.50
N GLY A 29 -10.72 -33.38 -5.47
CA GLY A 29 -11.34 -34.62 -5.95
C GLY A 29 -12.43 -34.40 -7.00
N ASN A 30 -12.78 -33.15 -7.31
CA ASN A 30 -13.78 -32.84 -8.33
C ASN A 30 -13.16 -32.87 -9.73
N PHE A 31 -13.95 -33.28 -10.71
CA PHE A 31 -13.55 -33.32 -12.11
C PHE A 31 -14.70 -32.93 -13.03
N SER A 32 -14.37 -32.56 -14.26
CA SER A 32 -15.34 -32.39 -15.33
C SER A 32 -15.04 -33.28 -16.53
N LEU A 33 -16.09 -33.58 -17.29
CA LEU A 33 -16.04 -34.26 -18.56
C LEU A 33 -16.59 -33.32 -19.63
N ASN A 34 -15.77 -32.98 -20.62
CA ASN A 34 -16.11 -32.05 -21.69
C ASN A 34 -16.22 -32.81 -23.01
N ILE A 35 -17.27 -32.57 -23.77
CA ILE A 35 -17.38 -33.08 -25.14
C ILE A 35 -16.47 -32.23 -26.04
N VAL A 36 -15.55 -32.88 -26.75
CA VAL A 36 -14.66 -32.25 -27.73
C VAL A 36 -15.13 -32.69 -29.11
N GLN A 37 -15.42 -31.75 -30.00
CA GLN A 37 -15.92 -32.06 -31.35
C GLN A 37 -14.97 -33.03 -32.06
N ASP A 38 -15.48 -34.22 -32.33
CA ASP A 38 -14.83 -35.24 -33.15
C ASP A 38 -14.92 -34.78 -34.61
N THR A 39 -13.78 -34.48 -35.24
CA THR A 39 -13.71 -34.09 -36.67
C THR A 39 -13.83 -35.30 -37.60
N THR A 40 -14.15 -36.49 -37.09
CA THR A 40 -14.46 -37.64 -37.94
C THR A 40 -15.92 -37.58 -38.43
N PRO A 41 -16.18 -37.72 -39.74
CA PRO A 41 -17.53 -37.66 -40.28
C PRO A 41 -18.26 -38.91 -39.84
N TYR A 42 -19.08 -38.80 -38.79
CA TYR A 42 -20.12 -39.79 -38.56
C TYR A 42 -21.00 -39.83 -39.80
N LEU A 43 -21.19 -41.01 -40.37
CA LEU A 43 -22.23 -41.31 -41.33
C LEU A 43 -23.56 -40.87 -40.69
N SER A 44 -23.97 -39.65 -41.01
CA SER A 44 -25.29 -39.15 -40.72
C SER A 44 -26.27 -40.05 -41.45
N GLN A 45 -27.08 -40.80 -40.71
CA GLN A 45 -28.45 -40.93 -41.18
C GLN A 45 -29.03 -39.53 -41.07
N SER A 46 -29.06 -38.85 -42.22
CA SER A 46 -29.69 -37.56 -42.41
C SER A 46 -31.17 -37.67 -42.01
N VAL A 47 -31.51 -37.18 -40.83
CA VAL A 47 -32.89 -36.72 -40.59
C VAL A 47 -32.85 -35.23 -40.83
N SER A 48 -33.32 -34.84 -42.01
CA SER A 48 -33.48 -33.45 -42.42
C SER A 48 -34.53 -32.79 -41.53
N CYS A 49 -34.13 -31.73 -40.83
CA CYS A 49 -35.04 -30.75 -40.28
C CYS A 49 -35.54 -29.84 -41.40
N ASP A 50 -36.40 -30.35 -42.27
CA ASP A 50 -37.30 -29.53 -43.09
C ASP A 50 -38.32 -30.47 -43.78
N ASP A 51 -39.55 -30.46 -43.29
CA ASP A 51 -40.67 -30.36 -44.22
C ASP A 51 -41.80 -29.55 -43.59
N LYS A 52 -41.93 -28.33 -44.11
CA LYS A 52 -42.96 -27.36 -43.74
C LYS A 52 -44.30 -27.81 -44.29
N SER A 53 -45.29 -28.01 -43.42
CA SER A 53 -46.64 -27.55 -43.76
C SER A 53 -47.45 -27.14 -42.53
N SER A 54 -47.84 -25.86 -42.55
CA SER A 54 -48.88 -25.19 -41.75
C SER A 54 -48.62 -24.87 -40.26
N LEU A 55 -48.36 -23.57 -40.05
CA LEU A 55 -48.86 -22.70 -38.97
C LEU A 55 -48.37 -22.90 -37.51
N SER A 56 -47.86 -21.78 -36.98
CA SER A 56 -47.75 -21.34 -35.58
C SER A 56 -46.54 -21.79 -34.73
N ASN A 57 -45.75 -20.77 -34.35
CA ASN A 57 -44.90 -20.65 -33.15
C ASN A 57 -44.34 -21.94 -32.54
N VAL A 58 -43.13 -22.34 -32.93
CA VAL A 58 -42.21 -23.06 -32.05
C VAL A 58 -40.78 -22.60 -32.35
N SER A 59 -40.14 -22.02 -31.34
CA SER A 59 -38.70 -21.81 -31.28
C SER A 59 -38.00 -23.17 -31.41
N SER A 60 -37.30 -23.39 -32.52
CA SER A 60 -36.49 -24.59 -32.75
C SER A 60 -35.22 -24.56 -31.90
N SER A 61 -35.31 -24.95 -30.63
CA SER A 61 -34.18 -25.46 -29.87
C SER A 61 -33.92 -26.90 -30.31
N CYS A 62 -32.82 -27.11 -31.05
CA CYS A 62 -32.36 -28.45 -31.39
C CYS A 62 -31.69 -29.08 -30.15
N GLY A 63 -32.25 -30.20 -29.67
CA GLY A 63 -31.59 -31.23 -28.86
C GLY A 63 -31.37 -30.93 -27.36
N THR A 64 -31.85 -31.81 -26.47
CA THR A 64 -31.34 -31.90 -25.08
C THR A 64 -30.25 -32.97 -25.02
N LEU A 65 -29.04 -32.57 -24.62
CA LEU A 65 -27.93 -33.49 -24.36
C LEU A 65 -28.15 -34.20 -23.02
N LYS A 66 -27.89 -35.51 -22.96
CA LYS A 66 -28.01 -36.32 -21.75
C LYS A 66 -26.73 -37.10 -21.48
N TRP A 67 -26.27 -37.06 -20.23
CA TRP A 67 -25.13 -37.83 -19.74
C TRP A 67 -25.58 -39.09 -19.01
N PHE A 68 -24.80 -40.15 -19.15
CA PHE A 68 -25.05 -41.43 -18.50
C PHE A 68 -23.78 -41.92 -17.83
N ARG A 69 -23.91 -42.46 -16.61
CA ARG A 69 -22.81 -43.06 -15.85
C ARG A 69 -23.15 -44.48 -15.44
N ASN A 70 -22.20 -45.40 -15.63
CA ASN A 70 -22.30 -46.76 -15.11
C ASN A 70 -21.05 -47.15 -14.31
N GLN A 71 -21.22 -47.80 -13.16
CA GLN A 71 -20.12 -48.37 -12.39
C GLN A 71 -19.84 -49.79 -12.89
N VAL A 72 -18.63 -50.03 -13.38
CA VAL A 72 -18.21 -51.25 -14.11
C VAL A 72 -18.34 -52.53 -13.27
N SER A 73 -18.42 -52.42 -11.93
CA SER A 73 -18.59 -53.55 -11.00
C SER A 73 -20.04 -54.05 -10.86
N SER A 74 -21.04 -53.36 -11.43
CA SER A 74 -22.43 -53.84 -11.43
C SER A 74 -22.76 -54.50 -12.78
N LYS A 75 -22.99 -55.81 -12.78
CA LYS A 75 -23.40 -56.60 -13.96
C LYS A 75 -24.86 -56.29 -14.39
N ASN A 76 -25.19 -55.03 -14.64
CA ASN A 76 -26.48 -54.64 -15.21
C ASN A 76 -26.27 -53.95 -16.56
N LEU A 77 -26.67 -54.64 -17.63
CA LEU A 77 -26.79 -54.17 -19.02
C LEU A 77 -28.03 -53.25 -19.18
N LEU A 78 -28.16 -52.25 -18.33
CA LEU A 78 -29.15 -51.18 -18.48
C LEU A 78 -28.41 -49.87 -18.81
N PRO A 79 -29.04 -48.92 -19.54
CA PRO A 79 -28.43 -47.60 -19.71
C PRO A 79 -28.19 -47.05 -18.31
N GLY A 80 -26.95 -46.66 -18.00
CA GLY A 80 -26.55 -46.20 -16.68
C GLY A 80 -27.46 -45.09 -16.13
N GLU A 81 -27.28 -44.71 -14.88
CA GLU A 81 -28.04 -43.62 -14.27
C GLU A 81 -27.96 -42.36 -15.16
N SER A 82 -29.12 -41.81 -15.54
CA SER A 82 -29.20 -40.53 -16.25
C SER A 82 -28.76 -39.44 -15.30
N ILE A 83 -27.72 -38.72 -15.65
CA ILE A 83 -27.24 -37.58 -14.86
C ILE A 83 -27.78 -36.31 -15.52
N GLU A 84 -28.50 -35.49 -14.75
CA GLU A 84 -28.91 -34.17 -15.21
C GLU A 84 -27.67 -33.32 -15.51
N GLY A 85 -27.53 -32.92 -16.77
CA GLY A 85 -26.49 -31.99 -17.22
C GLY A 85 -26.98 -31.27 -18.47
N SER A 86 -27.15 -29.95 -18.38
CA SER A 86 -27.66 -29.12 -19.47
C SER A 86 -26.54 -28.31 -20.15
N SER A 87 -25.45 -28.98 -20.51
CA SER A 87 -24.35 -28.39 -21.30
C SER A 87 -23.43 -29.46 -21.89
N ASN A 88 -22.49 -29.07 -22.76
CA ASN A 88 -21.41 -29.93 -23.26
C ASN A 88 -20.40 -30.36 -22.17
N ILE A 89 -20.62 -29.97 -20.92
CA ILE A 89 -19.76 -30.20 -19.75
C ILE A 89 -20.58 -30.88 -18.65
N LEU A 90 -20.06 -31.99 -18.13
CA LEU A 90 -20.54 -32.64 -16.92
C LEU A 90 -19.58 -32.36 -15.77
N HIS A 91 -20.05 -31.72 -14.70
CA HIS A 91 -19.32 -31.58 -13.44
C HIS A 91 -19.63 -32.74 -12.51
N GLN A 92 -18.61 -33.36 -11.94
CA GLN A 92 -18.74 -34.52 -11.06
C GLN A 92 -17.92 -34.33 -9.78
N GLY A 93 -18.59 -34.51 -8.65
CA GLY A 93 -17.96 -34.52 -7.33
C GLY A 93 -17.41 -35.89 -6.91
N ILE A 94 -17.19 -36.07 -5.61
CA ILE A 94 -16.65 -37.30 -5.02
C ILE A 94 -17.57 -38.51 -5.31
N LEU A 95 -16.95 -39.64 -5.65
CA LEU A 95 -17.61 -40.90 -5.95
C LEU A 95 -17.07 -42.02 -5.04
N PRO A 96 -17.85 -43.10 -4.84
CA PRO A 96 -17.32 -44.32 -4.24
C PRO A 96 -16.15 -44.90 -5.06
N VAL A 97 -15.23 -45.61 -4.41
CA VAL A 97 -14.15 -46.34 -5.09
C VAL A 97 -14.72 -47.28 -6.15
N GLY A 98 -14.17 -47.23 -7.36
CA GLY A 98 -14.58 -48.07 -8.47
C GLY A 98 -14.25 -47.47 -9.82
N ASP A 99 -14.43 -48.26 -10.87
CA ASP A 99 -14.28 -47.80 -12.25
C ASP A 99 -15.65 -47.42 -12.81
N TYR A 100 -15.74 -46.23 -13.41
CA TYR A 100 -16.96 -45.65 -13.96
C TYR A 100 -16.81 -45.42 -15.46
N GLU A 101 -17.83 -45.75 -16.23
CA GLU A 101 -17.95 -45.41 -17.64
C GLU A 101 -18.97 -44.29 -17.81
N TYR A 102 -18.57 -43.23 -18.52
CA TYR A 102 -19.42 -42.12 -18.90
C TYR A 102 -19.66 -42.11 -20.40
N ARG A 103 -20.91 -41.85 -20.81
CA ARG A 103 -21.33 -41.68 -22.20
C ARG A 103 -22.31 -40.52 -22.28
N TYR A 104 -22.45 -39.91 -23.46
CA TYR A 104 -23.53 -38.97 -23.73
C TYR A 104 -24.37 -39.41 -24.93
N GLN A 105 -25.56 -38.82 -25.04
CA GLN A 105 -26.49 -39.00 -26.15
C GLN A 105 -27.21 -37.68 -26.40
N GLU A 106 -27.49 -37.37 -27.66
CA GLU A 106 -28.27 -36.19 -28.05
C GLU A 106 -29.69 -36.62 -28.40
N CYS A 107 -30.68 -36.04 -27.72
CA CYS A 107 -32.09 -36.38 -27.88
C CYS A 107 -32.89 -35.18 -28.38
N HIS A 108 -33.70 -35.36 -29.42
CA HIS A 108 -34.60 -34.33 -29.92
C HIS A 108 -35.90 -34.25 -29.10
N ALA A 109 -36.56 -33.10 -29.11
CA ALA A 109 -37.80 -32.85 -28.38
C ALA A 109 -38.95 -33.83 -28.72
N ALA A 110 -38.89 -34.49 -29.88
CA ALA A 110 -39.84 -35.51 -30.32
C ALA A 110 -39.52 -36.94 -29.82
N GLY A 111 -38.50 -37.14 -28.99
CA GLY A 111 -38.18 -38.42 -28.34
C GLY A 111 -37.21 -39.35 -29.09
N ALA A 112 -36.73 -38.95 -30.28
CA ALA A 112 -35.68 -39.67 -31.00
C ALA A 112 -34.28 -39.23 -30.52
N CYS A 113 -33.40 -40.19 -30.23
CA CYS A 113 -32.04 -39.94 -29.72
C CYS A 113 -30.96 -40.58 -30.62
N SER A 114 -29.77 -39.98 -30.66
CA SER A 114 -28.58 -40.51 -31.36
C SER A 114 -28.06 -41.83 -30.74
N ALA A 115 -27.08 -42.49 -31.35
CA ALA A 115 -26.39 -43.59 -30.67
C ALA A 115 -25.54 -43.05 -29.49
N TYR A 116 -25.32 -43.86 -28.44
CA TYR A 116 -24.44 -43.48 -27.34
C TYR A 116 -23.01 -43.25 -27.83
N SER A 117 -22.35 -42.24 -27.26
CA SER A 117 -20.91 -42.01 -27.47
C SER A 117 -20.06 -43.20 -27.04
N THR A 118 -18.81 -43.26 -27.52
CA THR A 118 -17.82 -44.18 -26.96
C THR A 118 -17.61 -43.89 -25.46
N PRO A 119 -17.58 -44.92 -24.59
CA PRO A 119 -17.41 -44.71 -23.15
C PRO A 119 -16.04 -44.13 -22.81
N VAL A 120 -16.04 -43.14 -21.92
CA VAL A 120 -14.83 -42.67 -21.26
C VAL A 120 -14.76 -43.24 -19.83
N LYS A 121 -13.64 -43.88 -19.49
CA LYS A 121 -13.44 -44.54 -18.18
C LYS A 121 -12.80 -43.62 -17.14
N VAL A 122 -13.47 -43.38 -16.01
CA VAL A 122 -12.91 -42.70 -14.83
C VAL A 122 -12.68 -43.75 -13.74
N SER A 123 -11.43 -43.95 -13.33
CA SER A 123 -11.07 -44.87 -12.26
C SER A 123 -10.90 -44.10 -10.96
N VAL A 124 -11.79 -44.34 -9.99
CA VAL A 124 -11.74 -43.78 -8.64
C VAL A 124 -11.07 -44.80 -7.74
N LYS A 125 -9.88 -44.48 -7.22
CA LYS A 125 -9.04 -45.40 -6.42
C LYS A 125 -8.92 -44.90 -4.97
N PRO A 126 -8.70 -45.81 -4.00
CA PRO A 126 -8.45 -45.41 -2.62
C PRO A 126 -7.14 -44.64 -2.49
N LEU A 127 -7.16 -43.52 -1.77
CA LEU A 127 -5.98 -42.70 -1.48
C LEU A 127 -5.52 -42.91 -0.03
N SER A 128 -4.23 -43.12 0.15
CA SER A 128 -3.58 -43.12 1.46
C SER A 128 -3.37 -41.70 2.00
N LEU A 129 -3.15 -41.58 3.31
CA LEU A 129 -2.91 -40.30 3.96
C LEU A 129 -1.55 -39.72 3.54
N PRO A 130 -1.41 -38.38 3.43
CA PRO A 130 -0.10 -37.74 3.32
C PRO A 130 0.81 -38.10 4.51
N ALA A 131 2.10 -38.24 4.26
CA ALA A 131 3.10 -38.59 5.27
C ALA A 131 4.02 -37.38 5.60
N GLN A 132 4.70 -37.44 6.75
CA GLN A 132 5.70 -36.45 7.17
C GLN A 132 5.18 -35.01 7.20
N LEU A 133 3.94 -34.76 7.64
CA LEU A 133 3.51 -33.39 7.94
C LEU A 133 4.39 -32.84 9.07
N SER A 134 5.23 -31.87 8.73
CA SER A 134 6.12 -31.17 9.66
C SER A 134 5.92 -29.66 9.51
N LEU A 135 6.33 -28.93 10.53
CA LEU A 135 6.32 -27.47 10.55
C LEU A 135 7.71 -26.95 10.90
N ASP A 136 8.11 -25.87 10.25
CA ASP A 136 9.27 -25.05 10.59
C ASP A 136 8.77 -23.60 10.80
N THR A 137 9.39 -22.85 11.71
CA THR A 137 9.04 -21.45 11.98
C THR A 137 10.15 -20.52 11.50
N PRO A 138 10.15 -20.11 10.21
CA PRO A 138 11.19 -19.23 9.68
C PRO A 138 11.14 -17.83 10.29
N SER A 139 10.01 -17.42 10.89
CA SER A 139 9.87 -16.21 11.69
C SER A 139 8.82 -16.36 12.79
N PHE A 140 8.68 -15.35 13.66
CA PHE A 140 7.62 -15.29 14.68
C PHE A 140 6.22 -14.95 14.14
N SER A 141 6.10 -14.69 12.85
CA SER A 141 4.84 -14.35 12.18
C SER A 141 4.53 -15.26 11.00
N SER A 142 5.27 -16.35 10.85
CA SER A 142 5.05 -17.30 9.77
C SER A 142 5.42 -18.73 10.13
N VAL A 143 4.75 -19.67 9.49
CA VAL A 143 5.02 -21.11 9.57
C VAL A 143 5.17 -21.68 8.17
N GLU A 144 6.22 -22.45 7.97
CA GLU A 144 6.40 -23.29 6.79
C GLU A 144 5.91 -24.71 7.11
N LEU A 145 4.93 -25.20 6.35
CA LEU A 145 4.45 -26.57 6.43
C LEU A 145 5.04 -27.40 5.29
N LYS A 146 5.54 -28.60 5.61
CA LYS A 146 6.09 -29.57 4.65
C LYS A 146 5.42 -30.92 4.82
N TRP A 147 5.12 -31.61 3.74
CA TRP A 147 4.61 -32.99 3.75
C TRP A 147 5.05 -33.74 2.50
N THR A 148 4.74 -35.04 2.44
CA THR A 148 4.93 -35.87 1.26
C THR A 148 3.63 -36.50 0.82
N LEU A 149 3.38 -36.46 -0.50
CA LEU A 149 2.26 -37.18 -1.10
C LEU A 149 2.60 -38.67 -1.20
N PRO A 150 1.60 -39.55 -1.02
CA PRO A 150 1.84 -40.99 -1.07
C PRO A 150 2.24 -41.45 -2.48
N SER A 151 3.20 -42.38 -2.55
CA SER A 151 3.65 -43.05 -3.78
C SER A 151 2.67 -44.11 -4.27
N ASN A 152 1.42 -43.72 -4.44
CA ASN A 152 0.42 -44.56 -5.08
C ASN A 152 0.68 -44.36 -6.59
N GLY A 153 1.23 -45.33 -7.33
CA GLY A 153 1.72 -45.12 -8.72
C GLY A 153 0.73 -44.46 -9.70
N ASP A 154 1.22 -43.84 -10.80
CA ASP A 154 0.50 -43.17 -11.91
C ASP A 154 -0.70 -42.23 -11.58
N PHE A 155 -1.00 -41.93 -10.31
CA PHE A 155 -2.09 -41.03 -9.94
C PHE A 155 -1.68 -39.57 -10.16
N SER A 156 -1.89 -39.09 -11.38
CA SER A 156 -1.75 -37.68 -11.75
C SER A 156 -3.03 -37.20 -12.45
N PRO A 157 -3.58 -36.04 -12.04
CA PRO A 157 -3.06 -35.11 -11.05
C PRO A 157 -3.48 -35.45 -9.60
N GLN A 158 -2.68 -34.95 -8.66
CA GLN A 158 -2.96 -34.93 -7.22
C GLN A 158 -2.79 -33.51 -6.68
N ASP A 159 -3.64 -33.16 -5.73
CA ASP A 159 -3.57 -31.92 -4.97
C ASP A 159 -3.66 -32.19 -3.47
N SER A 160 -3.07 -31.29 -2.71
CA SER A 160 -3.06 -31.22 -1.27
C SER A 160 -4.12 -30.22 -0.81
N VAL A 161 -4.91 -30.59 0.19
CA VAL A 161 -5.83 -29.68 0.88
C VAL A 161 -5.35 -29.54 2.32
N VAL A 162 -4.95 -28.31 2.70
CA VAL A 162 -4.49 -27.99 4.05
C VAL A 162 -5.57 -27.20 4.78
N GLU A 163 -5.86 -27.62 6.01
CA GLU A 163 -6.73 -26.91 6.92
C GLU A 163 -5.99 -26.49 8.20
N GLN A 164 -6.47 -25.41 8.79
CA GLN A 164 -5.98 -24.80 10.01
C GLN A 164 -7.11 -24.71 11.02
N SER A 165 -6.83 -24.95 12.31
CA SER A 165 -7.69 -24.61 13.43
C SER A 165 -6.93 -23.66 14.35
N LEU A 166 -7.51 -22.50 14.64
CA LEU A 166 -6.95 -21.50 15.56
C LEU A 166 -7.62 -21.64 16.93
N ASN A 167 -6.82 -21.80 17.98
CA ASN A 167 -7.22 -21.90 19.38
C ASN A 167 -8.29 -22.98 19.64
N GLY A 168 -8.21 -24.09 18.92
CA GLY A 168 -9.22 -25.17 19.00
C GLY A 168 -10.56 -24.83 18.35
N GLY A 169 -10.61 -23.78 17.53
CA GLY A 169 -11.79 -23.39 16.75
C GLY A 169 -12.09 -24.35 15.59
N SER A 170 -13.08 -23.97 14.76
CA SER A 170 -13.45 -24.76 13.58
C SER A 170 -12.31 -24.79 12.56
N TRP A 171 -12.17 -25.93 11.86
CA TRP A 171 -11.19 -26.10 10.79
C TRP A 171 -11.55 -25.25 9.57
N SER A 172 -10.62 -24.44 9.09
CA SER A 172 -10.73 -23.62 7.88
C SER A 172 -9.70 -24.06 6.84
N LYS A 173 -10.05 -24.02 5.54
CA LYS A 173 -9.10 -24.32 4.46
C LYS A 173 -8.14 -23.15 4.27
N VAL A 174 -6.85 -23.43 4.25
CA VAL A 174 -5.78 -22.43 4.06
C VAL A 174 -4.98 -22.66 2.78
N TYR A 175 -5.05 -23.87 2.19
CA TYR A 175 -4.42 -24.17 0.91
C TYR A 175 -5.12 -25.30 0.16
N VAL A 176 -5.21 -25.17 -1.17
CA VAL A 176 -5.60 -26.22 -2.12
C VAL A 176 -4.65 -26.13 -3.32
N GLY A 177 -4.01 -27.22 -3.72
CA GLY A 177 -3.16 -27.24 -4.93
C GLY A 177 -2.08 -28.31 -4.92
N ASN A 178 -1.23 -28.34 -5.93
CA ASN A 178 -0.25 -29.42 -6.14
C ASN A 178 1.06 -29.31 -5.34
N LYS A 179 1.21 -28.29 -4.47
CA LYS A 179 2.41 -28.15 -3.65
C LYS A 179 2.42 -29.17 -2.50
N THR A 180 3.63 -29.46 -2.04
CA THR A 180 3.91 -30.26 -0.84
C THR A 180 4.65 -29.47 0.24
N ASN A 181 4.84 -28.16 0.01
CA ASN A 181 5.35 -27.18 0.95
C ASN A 181 4.60 -25.84 0.78
N ILE A 182 4.24 -25.20 1.89
CA ILE A 182 3.59 -23.88 1.89
C ILE A 182 4.08 -23.03 3.07
N LEU A 183 4.19 -21.72 2.85
CA LEU A 183 4.45 -20.73 3.89
C LEU A 183 3.14 -20.01 4.21
N LEU A 184 2.77 -19.94 5.49
CA LEU A 184 1.55 -19.31 5.97
C LEU A 184 1.91 -18.23 7.00
N ALA A 185 1.26 -17.07 6.92
CA ALA A 185 1.35 -16.05 7.95
C ALA A 185 0.58 -16.50 9.21
N THR A 186 1.17 -16.33 10.38
CA THR A 186 0.62 -16.70 11.69
C THR A 186 0.65 -15.50 12.62
N SER A 187 -0.48 -15.21 13.27
CA SER A 187 -0.55 -14.26 14.40
C SER A 187 -0.48 -15.02 15.74
N GLN A 188 -0.51 -14.33 16.88
CA GLN A 188 -0.53 -14.99 18.19
C GLN A 188 -1.67 -16.01 18.32
N GLY A 189 -1.35 -17.22 18.79
CA GLY A 189 -2.34 -18.27 19.02
C GLY A 189 -1.80 -19.68 18.86
N LYS A 190 -2.60 -20.66 19.23
CA LYS A 190 -2.34 -22.08 19.01
C LYS A 190 -2.98 -22.51 17.69
N TYR A 191 -2.18 -22.95 16.74
CA TYR A 191 -2.63 -23.45 15.44
C TYR A 191 -2.44 -24.95 15.36
N ASP A 192 -3.50 -25.66 14.98
CA ASP A 192 -3.40 -27.04 14.54
C ASP A 192 -3.54 -27.08 13.01
N TYR A 193 -2.64 -27.77 12.32
CA TYR A 193 -2.67 -27.92 10.86
C TYR A 193 -2.84 -29.37 10.46
N ARG A 194 -3.68 -29.65 9.48
CA ARG A 194 -3.87 -30.99 8.92
C ARG A 194 -3.94 -30.94 7.40
N VAL A 195 -3.46 -31.99 6.76
CA VAL A 195 -3.43 -32.10 5.29
C VAL A 195 -4.10 -33.39 4.83
N LYS A 196 -4.80 -33.35 3.70
CA LYS A 196 -5.27 -34.53 2.96
C LYS A 196 -4.86 -34.42 1.49
N THR A 197 -4.83 -35.55 0.80
CA THR A 197 -4.59 -35.59 -0.65
C THR A 197 -5.88 -35.90 -1.39
N CYS A 198 -6.05 -35.32 -2.57
CA CYS A 198 -7.18 -35.58 -3.45
C CYS A 198 -6.70 -35.91 -4.88
N SER A 199 -7.54 -36.67 -5.59
CA SER A 199 -7.37 -37.01 -7.01
C SER A 199 -8.75 -37.34 -7.61
N PHE A 200 -8.83 -37.70 -8.89
CA PHE A 200 -10.10 -37.89 -9.62
C PHE A 200 -11.16 -38.68 -8.82
N GLY A 201 -12.21 -37.96 -8.39
CA GLY A 201 -13.37 -38.52 -7.71
C GLY A 201 -13.17 -38.90 -6.25
N GLN A 202 -12.01 -38.64 -5.62
CA GLN A 202 -11.77 -39.05 -4.23
C GLN A 202 -10.72 -38.20 -3.50
N CYS A 203 -10.88 -38.09 -2.17
CA CYS A 203 -9.87 -37.59 -1.24
C CYS A 203 -9.54 -38.65 -0.17
N SER A 204 -8.33 -38.59 0.37
CA SER A 204 -7.96 -39.30 1.60
C SER A 204 -8.66 -38.69 2.83
N GLY A 205 -8.55 -39.37 3.97
CA GLY A 205 -8.73 -38.68 5.27
C GLY A 205 -7.64 -37.63 5.50
N TYR A 206 -7.78 -36.83 6.56
CA TYR A 206 -6.69 -35.95 7.01
C TYR A 206 -5.61 -36.77 7.72
N ALA A 207 -4.35 -36.43 7.44
CA ALA A 207 -3.22 -36.87 8.24
C ALA A 207 -3.35 -36.34 9.69
N TYR A 208 -2.56 -36.91 10.61
CA TYR A 208 -2.45 -36.38 11.96
C TYR A 208 -2.05 -34.90 11.90
N PHE A 209 -2.69 -34.09 12.74
CA PHE A 209 -2.40 -32.67 12.76
C PHE A 209 -1.10 -32.37 13.51
N VAL A 210 -0.43 -31.29 13.12
CA VAL A 210 0.71 -30.73 13.83
C VAL A 210 0.32 -29.42 14.50
N THR A 211 0.86 -29.16 15.68
CA THR A 211 0.52 -28.00 16.50
C THR A 211 1.68 -27.01 16.52
N LEU A 212 1.38 -25.75 16.22
CA LEU A 212 2.24 -24.59 16.44
C LEU A 212 1.62 -23.69 17.50
N THR A 213 2.39 -23.33 18.53
CA THR A 213 2.00 -22.25 19.44
C THR A 213 2.80 -21.01 19.09
N GLN A 214 2.17 -20.03 18.45
CA GLN A 214 2.78 -18.73 18.17
C GLN A 214 2.68 -17.88 19.44
N GLN A 215 3.81 -17.70 20.10
CA GLN A 215 3.93 -16.79 21.24
C GLN A 215 4.15 -15.36 20.76
N GLU A 216 3.72 -14.38 21.56
CA GLU A 216 3.99 -12.96 21.29
C GLU A 216 5.52 -12.78 21.32
N SER A 217 6.12 -12.31 20.22
CA SER A 217 7.44 -11.72 20.30
C SER A 217 7.25 -10.37 20.99
N VAL A 218 7.48 -10.34 22.30
CA VAL A 218 7.76 -9.08 22.97
C VAL A 218 9.11 -8.66 22.41
N SER A 219 9.12 -7.71 21.47
CA SER A 219 10.31 -6.89 21.26
C SER A 219 10.72 -6.41 22.64
N ALA A 220 11.92 -6.77 23.08
CA ALA A 220 12.54 -6.12 24.22
C ALA A 220 12.53 -4.61 23.91
N GLY A 221 11.60 -3.87 24.52
CA GLY A 221 11.39 -2.46 24.21
C GLY A 221 9.94 -1.96 24.16
N VAL A 222 8.91 -2.82 24.14
CA VAL A 222 7.52 -2.35 24.33
C VAL A 222 7.08 -2.61 25.77
N ILE A 223 7.22 -1.62 26.66
CA ILE A 223 6.39 -1.62 27.88
C ILE A 223 4.98 -1.28 27.41
N LYS A 224 4.18 -2.33 27.14
CA LYS A 224 2.74 -2.21 27.04
C LYS A 224 2.26 -1.83 28.43
N GLN A 225 2.01 -0.55 28.68
CA GLN A 225 1.28 -0.14 29.87
C GLN A 225 -0.14 -0.72 29.72
N LEU A 226 -0.39 -1.85 30.37
CA LEU A 226 -1.69 -2.48 30.36
C LEU A 226 -2.58 -1.60 31.25
N ASP A 227 -3.60 -0.93 30.73
CA ASP A 227 -4.45 -0.05 31.56
C ASP A 227 -5.40 -0.86 32.48
N TYR A 228 -4.83 -1.63 33.42
CA TYR A 228 -5.59 -2.36 34.42
C TYR A 228 -6.33 -1.38 35.34
N LYS A 229 -7.59 -1.69 35.64
CA LYS A 229 -8.40 -0.94 36.59
C LYS A 229 -8.56 -1.72 37.87
N LEU A 230 -8.30 -1.08 39.01
CA LEU A 230 -8.56 -1.66 40.32
C LEU A 230 -9.98 -1.32 40.76
N LEU A 231 -10.83 -2.34 40.86
CA LEU A 231 -12.19 -2.24 41.37
C LEU A 231 -12.27 -2.90 42.75
N THR A 232 -13.25 -2.53 43.55
CA THR A 232 -13.53 -3.16 44.83
C THR A 232 -15.02 -3.46 45.00
N ASP A 233 -15.33 -4.51 45.76
CA ASP A 233 -16.69 -4.79 46.19
C ASP A 233 -16.95 -4.31 47.62
N LYS A 234 -18.22 -4.38 48.05
CA LYS A 234 -18.62 -3.98 49.42
C LYS A 234 -18.00 -4.83 50.54
N TYR A 235 -17.31 -5.92 50.21
CA TYR A 235 -16.67 -6.83 51.16
C TYR A 235 -15.15 -6.60 51.25
N GLY A 236 -14.61 -5.62 50.49
CA GLY A 236 -13.20 -5.26 50.53
C GLY A 236 -12.30 -6.12 49.65
N ASN A 237 -12.86 -6.95 48.76
CA ASN A 237 -12.06 -7.66 47.77
C ASN A 237 -11.62 -6.70 46.66
N PHE A 238 -10.47 -6.95 46.04
CA PHE A 238 -10.00 -6.18 44.88
C PHE A 238 -10.13 -6.99 43.60
N TYR A 239 -10.58 -6.34 42.54
CA TYR A 239 -10.70 -6.91 41.21
C TYR A 239 -9.85 -6.08 40.26
N LEU A 240 -8.80 -6.68 39.74
CA LEU A 240 -7.94 -6.07 38.74
C LEU A 240 -8.46 -6.41 37.36
N LYS A 241 -9.22 -5.49 36.77
CA LYS A 241 -9.87 -5.67 35.48
C LYS A 241 -8.91 -5.26 34.36
N PRO A 242 -8.62 -6.14 33.39
CA PRO A 242 -7.76 -5.79 32.27
C PRO A 242 -8.37 -4.70 31.39
N PRO A 243 -7.52 -3.97 30.62
CA PRO A 243 -7.99 -2.96 29.69
C PRO A 243 -8.94 -3.56 28.65
N LYS A 244 -9.87 -2.75 28.15
CA LYS A 244 -10.75 -3.18 27.06
C LYS A 244 -9.94 -3.41 25.79
N LYS A 245 -10.26 -4.48 25.07
CA LYS A 245 -9.70 -4.80 23.77
C LYS A 245 -10.38 -3.97 22.69
N PHE A 246 -9.58 -3.29 21.89
CA PHE A 246 -10.05 -2.63 20.69
C PHE A 246 -10.33 -3.67 19.60
N VAL A 247 -11.53 -3.62 19.03
CA VAL A 247 -11.95 -4.42 17.89
C VAL A 247 -12.52 -3.49 16.84
N LEU A 248 -11.99 -3.57 15.63
CA LEU A 248 -12.54 -2.87 14.47
C LEU A 248 -13.53 -3.80 13.78
N LEU A 249 -14.81 -3.44 13.75
CA LEU A 249 -15.78 -4.12 12.91
C LEU A 249 -15.64 -3.56 11.49
N ALA A 250 -15.11 -4.38 10.58
CA ALA A 250 -14.87 -3.97 9.20
C ALA A 250 -16.17 -4.02 8.37
N GLY A 251 -16.46 -2.93 7.67
CA GLY A 251 -17.57 -2.76 6.73
C GLY A 251 -17.35 -1.46 5.93
N ASN A 252 -18.36 -0.98 5.20
CA ASN A 252 -18.25 0.28 4.43
C ASN A 252 -17.96 1.51 5.31
N ILE A 253 -18.24 1.41 6.61
CA ILE A 253 -17.78 2.35 7.65
C ILE A 253 -17.10 1.52 8.74
N ASN A 254 -15.87 1.88 9.07
CA ASN A 254 -15.14 1.25 10.17
C ASN A 254 -15.66 1.77 11.50
N ILE A 255 -16.24 0.88 12.32
CA ILE A 255 -16.71 1.24 13.66
C ILE A 255 -15.70 0.72 14.70
N PRO A 256 -15.00 1.61 15.43
CA PRO A 256 -14.14 1.20 16.54
C PRO A 256 -15.00 0.76 17.73
N LEU A 257 -14.81 -0.47 18.21
CA LEU A 257 -15.50 -1.02 19.37
C LEU A 257 -14.50 -1.46 20.43
N PHE A 258 -14.62 -0.94 21.65
CA PHE A 258 -13.87 -1.43 22.81
C PHE A 258 -14.69 -2.50 23.53
N ILE A 259 -14.32 -3.77 23.37
CA ILE A 259 -14.93 -4.89 24.06
C ILE A 259 -14.11 -5.29 25.28
N ASP A 260 -14.69 -6.02 26.22
CA ASP A 260 -13.93 -6.56 27.34
C ASP A 260 -12.84 -7.52 26.81
N SER A 261 -11.65 -7.47 27.41
CA SER A 261 -10.52 -8.33 27.02
C SER A 261 -10.78 -9.80 27.33
N ASP A 262 -10.17 -10.67 26.53
CA ASP A 262 -10.17 -12.12 26.75
C ASP A 262 -9.27 -12.53 27.94
N ILE A 263 -8.48 -11.59 28.47
CA ILE A 263 -7.69 -11.74 29.71
C ILE A 263 -8.66 -11.82 30.91
N PRO A 264 -8.49 -12.80 31.83
CA PRO A 264 -9.35 -12.90 33.00
C PRO A 264 -9.17 -11.72 33.95
N THR A 265 -10.23 -11.34 34.66
CA THR A 265 -10.12 -10.38 35.78
C THR A 265 -9.52 -11.09 36.98
N LEU A 266 -8.49 -10.51 37.59
CA LEU A 266 -7.86 -11.09 38.78
C LEU A 266 -8.57 -10.59 40.03
N LEU A 267 -8.91 -11.50 40.94
CA LEU A 267 -9.55 -11.25 42.22
C LEU A 267 -8.54 -11.49 43.34
N LEU A 268 -8.28 -10.45 44.11
CA LEU A 268 -7.52 -10.51 45.34
C LEU A 268 -8.49 -10.55 46.52
N THR A 269 -8.40 -11.59 47.34
CA THR A 269 -9.19 -11.73 48.57
C THR A 269 -8.27 -11.79 49.78
N ASP A 270 -8.65 -11.11 50.85
CA ASP A 270 -8.03 -11.25 52.16
C ASP A 270 -8.81 -12.25 53.02
N SER A 271 -8.08 -13.19 53.61
CA SER A 271 -8.59 -14.05 54.68
C SER A 271 -7.68 -13.95 55.90
N SER A 272 -8.02 -13.04 56.82
CA SER A 272 -7.32 -12.85 58.10
C SER A 272 -5.83 -12.50 57.96
N GLY A 273 -5.47 -11.65 57.00
CA GLY A 273 -4.11 -11.18 56.75
C GLY A 273 -3.35 -12.00 55.72
N VAL A 274 -3.97 -13.04 55.14
CA VAL A 274 -3.43 -13.83 54.04
C VAL A 274 -4.17 -13.47 52.75
N TRP A 275 -3.45 -12.84 51.82
CA TRP A 275 -3.96 -12.47 50.52
C TRP A 275 -3.82 -13.63 49.53
N SER A 276 -4.89 -13.87 48.76
CA SER A 276 -4.93 -14.91 47.72
C SER A 276 -5.40 -14.32 46.40
N LEU A 277 -4.84 -14.81 45.30
CA LEU A 277 -5.16 -14.37 43.93
C LEU A 277 -5.95 -15.47 43.19
N TYR A 278 -7.07 -15.08 42.58
CA TYR A 278 -7.92 -15.97 41.79
C TYR A 278 -8.24 -15.34 40.43
N GLN A 279 -8.37 -16.15 39.39
CA GLN A 279 -8.91 -15.69 38.11
C GLN A 279 -10.44 -15.79 38.12
N VAL A 280 -11.11 -14.74 37.64
CA VAL A 280 -12.56 -14.63 37.61
C VAL A 280 -13.03 -14.32 36.19
N ASN A 281 -13.99 -15.10 35.71
CA ASN A 281 -14.55 -14.92 34.37
C ASN A 281 -15.75 -13.96 34.35
N SER A 282 -16.18 -13.57 33.15
CA SER A 282 -17.28 -12.61 32.95
C SER A 282 -18.61 -13.06 33.55
N ALA A 283 -18.87 -14.37 33.64
CA ALA A 283 -20.09 -14.91 34.25
C ALA A 283 -20.09 -14.74 35.78
N GLN A 284 -18.93 -14.88 36.42
CA GLN A 284 -18.75 -14.71 37.87
C GLN A 284 -18.73 -13.23 38.32
N LEU A 285 -18.47 -12.31 37.38
CA LEU A 285 -18.58 -10.86 37.59
C LEU A 285 -20.01 -10.34 37.42
N ASN A 286 -20.87 -11.08 36.69
CA ASN A 286 -22.21 -10.64 36.36
C ASN A 286 -23.09 -10.47 37.61
N GLY A 287 -23.69 -9.29 37.77
CA GLY A 287 -24.52 -8.94 38.94
C GLY A 287 -23.75 -8.49 40.19
N LYS A 288 -22.41 -8.42 40.15
CA LYS A 288 -21.62 -7.80 41.24
C LYS A 288 -21.58 -6.28 41.08
N LEU A 289 -21.86 -5.55 42.17
CA LEU A 289 -21.65 -4.10 42.23
C LEU A 289 -20.18 -3.84 42.57
N LEU A 290 -19.40 -3.45 41.55
CA LEU A 290 -17.99 -3.12 41.67
C LEU A 290 -17.80 -1.62 41.49
N ILE A 291 -16.96 -1.02 42.35
CA ILE A 291 -16.67 0.42 42.32
C ILE A 291 -15.17 0.59 42.08
N GLU A 292 -14.80 1.49 41.17
CA GLU A 292 -13.40 1.82 40.91
C GLU A 292 -12.76 2.41 42.16
N LYS A 293 -11.62 1.85 42.58
CA LYS A 293 -10.91 2.25 43.79
C LYS A 293 -10.08 3.49 43.47
N SER A 294 -10.15 4.54 44.28
CA SER A 294 -9.29 5.72 44.13
C SER A 294 -8.04 5.64 45.02
N GLY A 295 -6.96 6.31 44.62
CA GLY A 295 -5.74 6.45 45.45
C GLY A 295 -4.83 5.22 45.43
N TYR A 296 -4.65 4.64 44.24
CA TYR A 296 -3.64 3.61 43.95
C TYR A 296 -2.78 4.05 42.76
N GLN A 297 -1.57 3.49 42.67
CA GLN A 297 -0.66 3.60 41.54
C GLN A 297 -0.35 2.20 41.02
N LEU A 298 -0.20 2.09 39.70
CA LEU A 298 0.26 0.88 39.02
C LEU A 298 1.69 1.09 38.52
N THR A 299 2.59 0.18 38.87
CA THR A 299 3.97 0.19 38.37
C THR A 299 4.23 -1.14 37.66
N TYR A 300 4.83 -1.08 36.47
CA TYR A 300 5.23 -2.28 35.72
C TYR A 300 6.75 -2.43 35.78
N ARG A 301 7.25 -3.54 36.33
CA ARG A 301 8.67 -3.88 36.37
C ARG A 301 8.84 -5.36 36.64
N ASP A 302 10.04 -5.86 36.44
CA ASP A 302 10.45 -7.20 36.87
C ASP A 302 10.81 -7.16 38.38
N TYR A 303 9.97 -7.75 39.24
CA TYR A 303 10.10 -7.77 40.70
C TYR A 303 10.91 -8.95 41.21
N ASP A 304 10.93 -10.07 40.50
CA ASP A 304 11.61 -11.30 40.92
C ASP A 304 12.87 -11.61 40.08
N GLY A 305 13.17 -10.79 39.07
CA GLY A 305 14.41 -10.82 38.30
C GLY A 305 14.40 -11.88 37.19
N ASP A 306 13.24 -12.40 36.81
CA ASP A 306 13.11 -13.48 35.83
C ASP A 306 13.01 -12.99 34.37
N GLY A 307 13.05 -11.67 34.17
CA GLY A 307 12.96 -11.00 32.88
C GLY A 307 11.53 -10.80 32.38
N ARG A 308 10.51 -11.12 33.18
CA ARG A 308 9.10 -10.97 32.82
C ARG A 308 8.47 -9.77 33.52
N LEU A 309 7.36 -9.33 32.95
CA LEU A 309 6.68 -8.12 33.42
C LEU A 309 5.79 -8.45 34.61
N ASP A 310 6.00 -7.75 35.73
CA ASP A 310 5.13 -7.82 36.90
C ASP A 310 4.34 -6.51 37.08
N LEU A 311 3.25 -6.59 37.82
CA LEU A 311 2.38 -5.46 38.10
C LEU A 311 2.31 -5.16 39.60
N GLU A 312 2.90 -4.06 40.02
CA GLU A 312 2.74 -3.50 41.37
C GLU A 312 1.45 -2.67 41.45
N VAL A 313 0.66 -2.91 42.49
CA VAL A 313 -0.44 -2.07 42.95
C VAL A 313 -0.04 -1.46 44.29
N ARG A 314 0.25 -0.15 44.30
CA ARG A 314 0.60 0.58 45.52
C ARG A 314 -0.53 1.51 45.93
N PHE A 315 -0.97 1.45 47.18
CA PHE A 315 -1.97 2.38 47.71
C PHE A 315 -1.30 3.60 48.34
N ASN A 316 -1.94 4.75 48.24
CA ASN A 316 -1.46 5.95 48.91
C ASN A 316 -1.50 5.75 50.44
N ALA A 317 -0.55 6.33 51.17
CA ALA A 317 -0.36 6.16 52.62
C ALA A 317 -1.60 6.47 53.50
N VAL A 318 -2.60 7.17 52.94
CA VAL A 318 -3.89 7.45 53.59
C VAL A 318 -4.77 6.20 53.74
N ASN A 319 -4.54 5.16 52.94
CA ASN A 319 -5.43 4.00 52.82
C ASN A 319 -5.12 2.82 53.76
N GLN A 320 -4.00 2.82 54.50
CA GLN A 320 -3.57 1.75 55.44
C GLN A 320 -3.64 0.30 54.88
N LEU A 321 -3.57 0.14 53.56
CA LEU A 321 -3.61 -1.16 52.88
C LEU A 321 -2.20 -1.52 52.39
N PRO A 322 -1.76 -2.79 52.54
CA PRO A 322 -0.48 -3.22 51.99
C PRO A 322 -0.48 -3.11 50.46
N GLY A 323 0.69 -2.84 49.87
CA GLY A 323 0.87 -2.94 48.43
C GLY A 323 0.85 -4.40 47.97
N PHE A 324 0.64 -4.62 46.67
CA PHE A 324 0.68 -5.94 46.05
C PHE A 324 1.59 -5.91 44.83
N ALA A 325 2.38 -6.95 44.59
CA ALA A 325 2.97 -7.22 43.29
C ALA A 325 2.35 -8.50 42.73
N ILE A 326 1.88 -8.45 41.49
CA ILE A 326 1.40 -9.60 40.74
C ILE A 326 2.50 -9.98 39.77
N LEU A 327 3.15 -11.10 40.06
CA LEU A 327 4.23 -11.62 39.24
C LEU A 327 3.66 -12.22 37.96
N ASP A 328 4.42 -12.13 36.88
CA ASP A 328 4.11 -12.68 35.58
C ASP A 328 2.78 -12.11 34.99
N ILE A 329 2.52 -10.80 35.05
CA ILE A 329 1.20 -10.23 34.71
C ILE A 329 0.76 -10.53 33.26
N ALA A 330 1.72 -10.76 32.36
CA ALA A 330 1.49 -11.15 30.97
C ALA A 330 1.31 -12.67 30.74
N SER A 331 1.54 -13.49 31.76
CA SER A 331 1.35 -14.95 31.74
C SER A 331 -0.08 -15.34 32.10
N PRO A 332 -0.59 -16.52 31.71
CA PRO A 332 -1.82 -17.07 32.28
C PRO A 332 -1.63 -17.59 33.72
N TYR A 333 -0.39 -17.72 34.19
CA TYR A 333 -0.05 -18.15 35.54
C TYR A 333 0.49 -16.95 36.30
N HIS A 334 -0.26 -16.50 37.30
CA HIS A 334 0.07 -15.35 38.13
C HIS A 334 0.32 -15.80 39.57
N SER A 335 1.26 -15.15 40.23
CA SER A 335 1.39 -15.22 41.70
C SER A 335 1.36 -13.83 42.31
N ILE A 336 1.02 -13.76 43.60
CA ILE A 336 0.94 -12.50 44.33
C ILE A 336 1.99 -12.45 45.44
N LEU A 337 2.64 -11.29 45.56
CA LEU A 337 3.53 -10.92 46.65
C LEU A 337 2.92 -9.72 47.39
N VAL A 338 2.84 -9.81 48.73
CA VAL A 338 2.35 -8.72 49.58
C VAL A 338 3.52 -7.83 49.99
N ILE A 339 3.38 -6.53 49.79
CA ILE A 339 4.41 -5.51 50.09
C ILE A 339 4.01 -4.82 51.40
N SER A 340 4.72 -5.07 52.50
CA SER A 340 4.47 -4.45 53.80
C SER A 340 5.17 -3.09 53.95
N ASP A 341 4.48 -2.12 54.56
CA ASP A 341 4.91 -0.72 54.81
C ASP A 341 6.08 -0.54 55.82
N ILE A 342 6.92 -1.55 56.06
CA ILE A 342 8.05 -1.43 57.00
C ILE A 342 9.35 -1.79 56.30
N ASP A 343 10.21 -0.77 56.29
CA ASP A 343 11.52 -0.59 55.66
C ASP A 343 11.55 -0.37 54.15
N PRO A 344 12.29 0.68 53.68
CA PRO A 344 12.75 0.68 52.31
C PRO A 344 13.61 -0.57 52.22
N LEU A 345 13.16 -1.57 51.45
CA LEU A 345 14.10 -2.54 50.92
C LEU A 345 15.25 -1.69 50.39
N GLU A 346 16.44 -1.91 50.95
CA GLU A 346 17.67 -1.29 50.46
C GLU A 346 17.55 -1.27 48.94
N PRO A 347 17.83 -0.13 48.26
CA PRO A 347 17.95 -0.17 46.82
C PRO A 347 18.87 -1.34 46.58
N ASN A 348 18.34 -2.42 45.97
CA ASN A 348 19.15 -3.58 45.71
C ASN A 348 20.40 -2.98 45.02
N PRO A 349 21.60 -3.12 45.58
CA PRO A 349 22.77 -2.53 44.95
C PRO A 349 23.04 -3.18 43.58
N GLU A 350 22.27 -4.20 43.20
CA GLU A 350 22.16 -4.79 41.86
C GLU A 350 20.98 -4.23 41.01
N ALA A 351 20.12 -3.37 41.56
CA ALA A 351 19.06 -2.61 40.87
C ALA A 351 19.35 -1.10 40.74
N GLU A 352 20.43 -0.59 41.36
CA GLU A 352 21.23 0.39 40.62
C GLU A 352 21.80 -0.39 39.44
N ILE A 353 21.38 -0.05 38.21
CA ILE A 353 22.24 -0.30 37.06
C ILE A 353 23.47 0.61 37.26
N LYS A 354 24.37 0.24 38.18
CA LYS A 354 25.77 0.33 37.83
C LYS A 354 25.88 -0.56 36.60
N PRO A 355 26.51 -0.11 35.51
CA PRO A 355 26.85 -1.00 34.41
C PRO A 355 27.83 -2.03 34.97
N THR A 356 27.31 -3.05 35.62
CA THR A 356 27.98 -4.32 35.81
C THR A 356 28.18 -4.79 34.40
N SER A 357 29.45 -4.80 33.97
CA SER A 357 29.94 -5.24 32.67
C SER A 357 28.84 -5.95 31.88
N VAL A 358 28.25 -5.27 30.91
CA VAL A 358 27.18 -5.83 30.08
C VAL A 358 27.69 -7.17 29.58
N ALA A 359 27.23 -8.27 30.20
CA ALA A 359 27.68 -9.60 29.88
C ALA A 359 27.40 -9.76 28.39
N ASN A 360 28.47 -9.93 27.62
CA ASN A 360 28.33 -10.08 26.20
C ASN A 360 27.62 -11.43 25.99
N PRO A 361 26.44 -11.48 25.36
CA PRO A 361 25.84 -12.75 24.96
C PRO A 361 26.74 -13.52 23.98
N LEU A 362 27.82 -12.87 23.51
CA LEU A 362 28.82 -13.36 22.57
C LEU A 362 30.20 -13.61 23.25
N GLU A 363 30.35 -13.44 24.58
CA GLU A 363 31.58 -13.81 25.31
C GLU A 363 31.51 -15.13 26.07
N ASP A 364 30.43 -15.90 25.98
CA ASP A 364 30.52 -17.26 26.50
C ASP A 364 31.28 -18.12 25.50
N THR A 365 32.43 -18.63 25.95
CA THR A 365 33.31 -19.52 25.20
C THR A 365 32.59 -20.83 24.93
N ASP A 366 31.81 -20.88 23.85
CA ASP A 366 31.43 -22.13 23.21
C ASP A 366 31.85 -22.07 21.75
N ASN A 367 32.55 -23.10 21.29
CA ASN A 367 33.03 -23.25 19.91
C ASN A 367 31.86 -23.64 18.96
N GLY A 368 30.69 -23.02 19.14
CA GLY A 368 29.50 -23.18 18.30
C GLY A 368 29.09 -21.83 17.72
N GLU A 369 28.81 -21.79 16.41
CA GLU A 369 28.27 -20.61 15.72
C GLU A 369 27.08 -20.05 16.51
N VAL A 370 27.14 -18.77 16.90
CA VAL A 370 26.01 -18.08 17.53
C VAL A 370 24.87 -18.01 16.51
N VAL A 371 23.86 -18.85 16.71
CA VAL A 371 22.64 -18.87 15.90
C VAL A 371 21.72 -17.72 16.34
N GLY A 372 21.49 -16.75 15.45
CA GLY A 372 20.59 -15.62 15.69
C GLY A 372 20.42 -14.75 14.45
N SER A 373 19.36 -13.97 14.38
CA SER A 373 19.10 -12.99 13.32
C SER A 373 18.79 -11.62 13.93
N ILE A 374 18.97 -10.55 13.16
CA ILE A 374 18.52 -9.23 13.59
C ILE A 374 16.99 -9.28 13.77
N PRO A 375 16.44 -8.91 14.95
CA PRO A 375 15.00 -8.86 15.14
C PRO A 375 14.37 -7.91 14.11
N ALA A 376 13.36 -8.39 13.40
CA ALA A 376 12.64 -7.59 12.41
C ALA A 376 11.22 -8.12 12.18
N GLU A 377 10.33 -7.24 11.74
CA GLU A 377 8.95 -7.56 11.40
C GLU A 377 8.65 -7.21 9.94
N LEU A 378 8.13 -8.16 9.17
CA LEU A 378 7.56 -7.94 7.85
C LEU A 378 6.03 -7.96 7.94
N LYS A 379 5.37 -6.97 7.36
CA LYS A 379 3.91 -6.89 7.25
C LYS A 379 3.45 -6.23 5.96
N VAL A 380 2.19 -6.44 5.63
CA VAL A 380 1.48 -5.70 4.58
C VAL A 380 0.53 -4.72 5.25
N THR A 381 0.60 -3.45 4.88
CA THR A 381 -0.28 -2.41 5.45
C THR A 381 -1.70 -2.54 4.90
N PRO A 382 -2.73 -1.94 5.54
CA PRO A 382 -4.07 -1.87 4.97
C PRO A 382 -4.14 -1.20 3.59
N MET A 383 -3.13 -0.40 3.22
CA MET A 383 -2.99 0.23 1.89
C MET A 383 -2.34 -0.70 0.85
N GLY A 384 -2.02 -1.95 1.21
CA GLY A 384 -1.38 -2.92 0.31
C GLY A 384 0.13 -2.73 0.15
N THR A 385 0.75 -1.80 0.90
CA THR A 385 2.19 -1.57 0.85
C THR A 385 2.95 -2.62 1.68
N ALA A 386 4.12 -3.02 1.21
CA ALA A 386 5.02 -3.88 1.97
C ALA A 386 5.79 -3.01 2.99
N SER A 387 5.78 -3.42 4.26
CA SER A 387 6.50 -2.75 5.33
C SER A 387 7.41 -3.70 6.09
N TYR A 388 8.66 -3.29 6.32
CA TYR A 388 9.65 -4.05 7.09
C TYR A 388 10.25 -3.16 8.16
N SER A 389 10.32 -3.62 9.40
CA SER A 389 10.83 -2.81 10.53
C SER A 389 11.95 -3.54 11.25
N VAL A 390 13.09 -2.86 11.43
CA VAL A 390 14.24 -3.30 12.22
C VAL A 390 14.34 -2.38 13.44
N PRO A 391 13.91 -2.81 14.63
CA PRO A 391 14.07 -2.05 15.86
C PRO A 391 15.53 -1.73 16.13
N ILE A 392 15.81 -0.49 16.51
CA ILE A 392 17.11 -0.09 17.02
C ILE A 392 17.13 -0.46 18.49
N GLU A 393 18.08 -1.30 18.90
CA GLU A 393 18.27 -1.70 20.29
C GLU A 393 18.62 -0.48 21.14
N GLN A 394 17.92 -0.32 22.25
CA GLN A 394 17.96 0.88 23.10
C GLN A 394 18.17 0.45 24.55
N GLY A 395 19.00 1.18 25.28
CA GLY A 395 19.11 1.02 26.72
C GLY A 395 17.83 1.42 27.46
N PRO A 396 17.65 0.96 28.71
CA PRO A 396 16.52 1.34 29.54
C PRO A 396 16.51 2.85 29.81
N GLY A 397 15.34 3.48 29.72
CA GLY A 397 15.17 4.88 30.09
C GLY A 397 14.74 5.10 31.53
N SER A 398 14.89 6.33 32.03
CA SER A 398 14.35 6.73 33.34
C SER A 398 12.85 6.46 33.39
N ALA A 399 12.38 5.74 34.42
CA ALA A 399 10.98 5.29 34.54
C ALA A 399 10.43 4.53 33.31
N GLY A 400 11.31 3.91 32.51
CA GLY A 400 10.93 3.11 31.35
C GLY A 400 10.67 3.90 30.06
N ILE A 401 10.88 5.22 30.03
CA ILE A 401 10.66 6.02 28.81
C ILE A 401 11.81 5.85 27.80
N THR A 402 11.52 5.30 26.62
CA THR A 402 12.49 5.11 25.53
C THR A 402 12.04 5.81 24.24
N PRO A 403 12.97 6.17 23.34
CA PRO A 403 12.61 6.84 22.08
C PRO A 403 11.88 5.95 21.06
N ASN A 404 11.98 4.62 21.15
CA ASN A 404 11.30 3.64 20.29
C ASN A 404 11.60 3.81 18.80
N LEU A 405 12.89 3.87 18.46
CA LEU A 405 13.36 4.06 17.08
C LEU A 405 13.49 2.73 16.32
N SER A 406 13.26 2.78 15.01
CA SER A 406 13.49 1.64 14.11
C SER A 406 13.90 2.11 12.71
N LEU A 407 14.62 1.27 11.97
CA LEU A 407 14.81 1.42 10.53
C LEU A 407 13.60 0.78 9.85
N GLN A 408 12.85 1.56 9.07
CA GLN A 408 11.61 1.11 8.45
C GLN A 408 11.68 1.20 6.94
N TYR A 409 11.28 0.13 6.28
CA TYR A 409 10.94 0.09 4.87
C TYR A 409 9.43 0.26 4.69
N ASP A 410 9.04 1.05 3.69
CA ASP A 410 7.70 1.06 3.10
C ASP A 410 7.83 1.14 1.57
N SER A 411 7.18 0.22 0.87
CA SER A 411 7.24 0.17 -0.60
C SER A 411 6.65 1.39 -1.30
N SER A 412 5.83 2.21 -0.62
CA SER A 412 5.34 3.48 -1.18
C SER A 412 6.23 4.68 -0.88
N GLN A 413 7.28 4.54 -0.07
CA GLN A 413 8.19 5.63 0.23
C GLN A 413 9.23 5.86 -0.87
N GLY A 414 9.55 7.13 -1.11
CA GLY A 414 10.55 7.56 -2.10
C GLY A 414 11.99 7.37 -1.63
N ASN A 415 12.92 8.06 -2.31
CA ASN A 415 14.34 8.07 -1.91
C ASN A 415 14.52 9.00 -0.72
N GLY A 416 15.22 8.54 0.33
CA GLY A 416 15.46 9.34 1.53
C GLY A 416 16.87 9.17 2.08
N TRP A 417 17.05 9.53 3.35
CA TRP A 417 18.33 9.41 4.05
C TRP A 417 18.84 7.97 4.15
N LEU A 418 17.99 6.95 3.99
CA LEU A 418 18.37 5.53 4.05
C LEU A 418 18.24 4.84 2.67
N GLY A 419 18.17 5.62 1.59
CA GLY A 419 17.93 5.10 0.24
C GLY A 419 16.43 4.94 -0.09
N MET A 420 16.14 4.26 -1.20
CA MET A 420 14.77 4.07 -1.69
C MET A 420 13.90 3.28 -0.71
N GLY A 421 12.76 3.85 -0.31
CA GLY A 421 11.74 3.20 0.51
C GLY A 421 12.10 3.06 1.99
N TRP A 422 13.29 3.47 2.42
CA TRP A 422 13.76 3.35 3.80
C TRP A 422 13.77 4.70 4.53
N SER A 423 13.34 4.67 5.79
CA SER A 423 13.34 5.83 6.70
C SER A 423 13.57 5.40 8.16
N ILE A 424 13.73 6.39 9.04
CA ILE A 424 13.77 6.16 10.49
C ILE A 424 12.34 6.37 11.01
N ASN A 425 11.82 5.38 11.71
CA ASN A 425 10.54 5.45 12.40
C ASN A 425 10.77 5.75 13.89
N GLY A 426 9.76 6.33 14.55
CA GLY A 426 9.83 6.83 15.93
C GLY A 426 10.23 8.31 16.03
N VAL A 427 10.37 8.99 14.88
CA VAL A 427 10.46 10.45 14.79
C VAL A 427 9.14 11.02 14.26
N SER A 428 8.85 12.27 14.60
CA SER A 428 7.64 12.98 14.17
C SER A 428 7.99 14.40 13.77
N VAL A 429 7.18 14.99 12.88
CA VAL A 429 7.41 16.34 12.37
C VAL A 429 6.10 17.08 12.15
N ILE A 430 6.07 18.35 12.57
CA ILE A 430 5.12 19.31 12.03
C ILE A 430 5.79 19.97 10.83
N SER A 431 5.19 19.88 9.65
CA SER A 431 5.68 20.50 8.42
C SER A 431 4.67 21.52 7.90
N ARG A 432 5.14 22.41 7.03
CA ARG A 432 4.21 23.18 6.19
C ARG A 432 3.60 22.26 5.13
N CYS A 433 2.33 22.47 4.83
CA CYS A 433 1.63 21.78 3.75
C CYS A 433 0.73 22.74 2.98
N SER A 434 0.43 22.38 1.73
CA SER A 434 -0.40 23.16 0.84
C SER A 434 -1.82 23.31 1.40
N GLN A 435 -2.44 24.44 1.06
CA GLN A 435 -3.88 24.55 1.17
C GLN A 435 -4.53 23.73 0.07
N ASN A 436 -5.68 23.14 0.36
CA ASN A 436 -6.55 22.56 -0.65
C ASN A 436 -7.94 23.19 -0.56
N LYS A 437 -8.68 23.15 -1.66
CA LYS A 437 -9.94 23.86 -1.75
C LYS A 437 -11.02 23.25 -0.85
N GLU A 438 -10.95 21.95 -0.61
CA GLU A 438 -11.88 21.17 0.22
C GLU A 438 -11.84 21.59 1.69
N GLN A 439 -10.65 21.79 2.25
CA GLN A 439 -10.48 22.12 3.68
C GLN A 439 -10.24 23.61 3.91
N ASP A 440 -9.65 24.33 2.94
CA ASP A 440 -9.21 25.73 3.10
C ASP A 440 -9.98 26.74 2.23
N GLY A 441 -10.82 26.27 1.30
CA GLY A 441 -11.58 27.11 0.37
C GLY A 441 -10.78 27.67 -0.81
N GLN A 442 -9.47 27.41 -0.85
CA GLN A 442 -8.55 27.74 -1.94
C GLN A 442 -7.41 26.73 -1.94
N ALA A 443 -6.80 26.50 -3.10
CA ALA A 443 -5.58 25.71 -3.19
C ALA A 443 -4.38 26.63 -3.35
N LEU A 444 -3.39 26.44 -2.48
CA LEU A 444 -2.17 27.23 -2.48
C LEU A 444 -0.99 26.34 -2.12
N ALA A 445 -0.02 26.27 -3.02
CA ALA A 445 1.28 25.67 -2.74
C ALA A 445 1.98 26.39 -1.57
N VAL A 446 2.88 25.65 -0.90
CA VAL A 446 3.69 26.19 0.19
C VAL A 446 4.60 27.30 -0.33
N ASN A 447 4.49 28.49 0.26
CA ASN A 447 5.30 29.65 -0.13
C ASN A 447 6.11 30.25 1.03
N PHE A 448 6.11 29.59 2.20
CA PHE A 448 6.76 30.02 3.43
C PHE A 448 6.23 31.35 3.96
N SER A 449 4.92 31.57 3.84
CA SER A 449 4.21 32.74 4.38
C SER A 449 3.21 32.36 5.46
N ASN A 450 2.49 33.35 5.99
CA ASN A 450 1.40 33.12 6.93
C ASN A 450 0.15 32.49 6.28
N THR A 451 0.14 32.30 4.95
CA THR A 451 -0.94 31.57 4.30
C THR A 451 -0.74 30.07 4.36
N ASP A 452 0.45 29.53 4.62
CA ASP A 452 0.61 28.08 4.59
C ASP A 452 -0.21 27.38 5.70
N ARG A 453 -0.41 26.06 5.53
CA ARG A 453 -0.98 25.20 6.56
C ARG A 453 0.10 24.34 7.18
N PHE A 454 -0.25 23.73 8.31
CA PHE A 454 0.63 22.88 9.09
C PHE A 454 0.06 21.48 9.06
N CYS A 455 0.94 20.51 8.92
CA CYS A 455 0.61 19.10 8.93
C CYS A 455 1.48 18.40 9.97
N LEU A 456 0.86 17.66 10.90
CA LEU A 456 1.58 16.78 11.81
C LEU A 456 1.65 15.40 11.17
N ASP A 457 2.86 14.92 10.88
CA ASP A 457 3.11 13.65 10.20
C ASP A 457 2.25 13.50 8.91
N SER A 458 2.24 14.57 8.11
CA SER A 458 1.44 14.71 6.87
C SER A 458 -0.08 14.80 7.03
N LYS A 459 -0.61 14.80 8.26
CA LYS A 459 -2.04 15.06 8.51
C LYS A 459 -2.29 16.54 8.79
N LYS A 460 -3.19 17.17 8.01
CA LYS A 460 -3.48 18.62 8.12
C LYS A 460 -4.07 19.00 9.47
N LEU A 461 -3.55 20.10 10.03
CA LEU A 461 -4.00 20.71 11.27
C LEU A 461 -5.01 21.83 10.97
N LEU A 462 -6.18 21.72 11.60
CA LEU A 462 -7.24 22.72 11.53
C LEU A 462 -7.26 23.56 12.81
N ILE A 463 -7.53 24.86 12.69
CA ILE A 463 -7.60 25.75 13.85
C ILE A 463 -8.76 25.36 14.77
N LYS A 464 -8.51 25.37 16.08
CA LYS A 464 -9.47 25.01 17.14
C LYS A 464 -10.29 26.24 17.55
N GLY A 465 -11.10 26.73 16.61
CA GLY A 465 -12.20 27.70 16.80
C GLY A 465 -12.12 28.65 18.00
N VAL A 466 -13.22 28.73 18.77
CA VAL A 466 -13.64 29.87 19.62
C VAL A 466 -12.61 30.34 20.66
N ASP A 467 -11.67 29.49 21.09
CA ASP A 467 -10.67 29.77 22.13
C ASP A 467 -9.22 29.80 21.60
N SER A 468 -9.03 29.93 20.28
CA SER A 468 -7.71 29.92 19.61
C SER A 468 -7.36 31.29 19.02
N SER A 469 -6.06 31.64 19.06
CA SER A 469 -5.50 32.70 18.22
C SER A 469 -5.73 32.42 16.72
N ALA A 470 -5.55 33.44 15.88
CA ALA A 470 -5.57 33.31 14.42
C ALA A 470 -4.49 32.32 13.95
N TYR A 471 -4.75 31.61 12.85
CA TYR A 471 -3.86 30.58 12.31
C TYR A 471 -2.40 31.06 12.19
N GLY A 472 -1.46 30.29 12.76
CA GLY A 472 -0.02 30.59 12.69
C GLY A 472 0.49 31.63 13.69
N TYR A 473 -0.34 32.15 14.58
CA TYR A 473 0.08 33.06 15.64
C TYR A 473 0.35 32.33 16.97
N LEU A 474 1.10 32.97 17.86
CA LEU A 474 1.32 32.49 19.23
C LEU A 474 -0.02 32.19 19.95
N GLY A 475 -0.11 31.04 20.61
CA GLY A 475 -1.33 30.57 21.26
C GLY A 475 -2.40 30.00 20.32
N SER A 476 -2.10 29.82 19.03
CA SER A 476 -3.00 29.09 18.13
C SER A 476 -3.09 27.63 18.56
N LYS A 477 -4.31 27.12 18.62
CA LYS A 477 -4.58 25.72 18.97
C LYS A 477 -5.11 24.98 17.76
N TYR A 478 -4.72 23.73 17.60
CA TYR A 478 -5.05 22.92 16.45
C TYR A 478 -5.73 21.61 16.82
N ARG A 479 -6.38 21.01 15.82
CA ARG A 479 -6.99 19.69 15.88
C ARG A 479 -6.92 19.03 14.51
N PHE A 480 -6.99 17.72 14.47
CA PHE A 480 -7.27 17.01 13.23
C PHE A 480 -8.75 17.11 12.85
N GLU A 481 -9.05 16.87 11.57
CA GLU A 481 -10.43 16.76 11.08
C GLU A 481 -11.21 15.64 11.78
N THR A 482 -10.55 14.53 12.09
CA THR A 482 -11.06 13.39 12.88
C THR A 482 -11.26 13.71 14.37
N ASN A 483 -10.85 14.92 14.81
CA ASN A 483 -11.01 15.42 16.16
C ASN A 483 -10.38 14.52 17.25
N GLU A 484 -9.18 14.01 16.98
CA GLU A 484 -8.39 13.27 17.97
C GLU A 484 -8.12 14.13 19.22
N PRO A 485 -8.11 13.54 20.43
CA PRO A 485 -8.01 14.27 21.69
C PRO A 485 -6.56 14.65 22.01
N LEU A 486 -5.91 15.37 21.11
CA LEU A 486 -4.58 15.96 21.31
C LEU A 486 -4.73 17.47 21.51
N ASP A 487 -3.97 18.04 22.45
CA ASP A 487 -3.89 19.49 22.62
C ASP A 487 -2.62 20.00 21.94
N ILE A 488 -2.79 20.49 20.71
CA ILE A 488 -1.71 20.98 19.84
C ILE A 488 -1.73 22.51 19.88
N GLU A 489 -0.64 23.15 20.29
CA GLU A 489 -0.55 24.60 20.49
C GLU A 489 0.78 25.16 19.99
N ILE A 490 0.76 26.37 19.41
CA ILE A 490 2.00 27.15 19.21
C ILE A 490 2.36 27.81 20.54
N THR A 491 3.46 27.37 21.13
CA THR A 491 3.93 27.83 22.45
C THR A 491 5.02 28.90 22.38
N ASP A 492 5.70 29.01 21.23
CA ASP A 492 6.66 30.09 20.98
C ASP A 492 6.61 30.55 19.51
N ALA A 493 6.87 31.83 19.29
CA ALA A 493 6.88 32.45 17.96
C ALA A 493 7.73 33.72 17.96
N ASP A 494 8.33 34.03 16.81
CA ASP A 494 9.05 35.27 16.54
C ASP A 494 8.39 36.08 15.41
N VAL A 495 9.13 37.04 14.83
CA VAL A 495 8.65 37.88 13.74
C VAL A 495 8.46 37.14 12.41
N ASP A 496 9.12 35.98 12.25
CA ASP A 496 9.11 35.15 11.05
C ASP A 496 8.12 33.98 11.15
N GLY A 497 7.54 33.76 12.33
CA GLY A 497 6.42 32.84 12.56
C GLY A 497 6.62 31.95 13.79
N PRO A 498 5.97 30.78 13.84
CA PRO A 498 6.10 29.86 14.96
C PRO A 498 7.52 29.32 15.08
N THR A 499 8.06 29.33 16.30
CA THR A 499 9.37 28.73 16.62
C THR A 499 9.20 27.41 17.37
N GLU A 500 8.06 27.21 18.06
CA GLU A 500 7.77 26.01 18.83
C GLU A 500 6.29 25.63 18.78
N PHE A 501 6.04 24.33 18.64
CA PHE A 501 4.74 23.72 18.90
C PHE A 501 4.86 22.74 20.07
N THR A 502 3.83 22.69 20.90
CA THR A 502 3.69 21.70 21.96
C THR A 502 2.45 20.86 21.71
N ILE A 503 2.57 19.54 21.90
CA ILE A 503 1.46 18.60 21.89
C ILE A 503 1.38 17.94 23.27
N LYS A 504 0.24 18.08 23.93
CA LYS A 504 -0.06 17.34 25.17
C LYS A 504 -0.98 16.18 24.88
N SER A 505 -0.55 15.01 25.32
CA SER A 505 -1.29 13.75 25.21
C SER A 505 -2.08 13.48 26.49
N ASN A 506 -3.10 12.62 26.40
CA ASN A 506 -3.95 12.27 27.55
C ASN A 506 -3.22 11.47 28.64
N ASP A 507 -2.09 10.84 28.30
CA ASP A 507 -1.21 10.15 29.25
C ASP A 507 -0.34 11.11 30.08
N GLY A 508 -0.50 12.43 29.87
CA GLY A 508 0.28 13.47 30.54
C GLY A 508 1.65 13.72 29.91
N SER A 509 2.02 13.01 28.85
CA SER A 509 3.24 13.29 28.10
C SER A 509 3.11 14.57 27.27
N THR A 510 4.24 15.24 27.11
CA THR A 510 4.38 16.47 26.32
C THR A 510 5.42 16.25 25.23
N LEU A 511 5.04 16.51 23.99
CA LEU A 511 5.92 16.49 22.83
C LEU A 511 6.19 17.94 22.41
N VAL A 512 7.45 18.29 22.22
CA VAL A 512 7.88 19.63 21.81
C VAL A 512 8.52 19.52 20.43
N TYR A 513 8.10 20.40 19.53
CA TYR A 513 8.58 20.49 18.16
C TYR A 513 9.20 21.86 17.94
N SER A 514 10.45 21.90 17.49
CA SER A 514 11.23 23.15 17.41
C SER A 514 11.63 23.47 15.97
N ALA A 515 11.59 24.75 15.61
CA ALA A 515 11.77 25.22 14.24
C ALA A 515 13.15 24.91 13.64
N MET A 516 13.13 24.44 12.39
CA MET A 516 14.25 24.50 11.46
C MET A 516 14.17 25.79 10.64
N ASN A 517 14.76 26.86 11.18
CA ASN A 517 14.74 28.19 10.55
C ASN A 517 15.66 28.26 9.33
N LEU A 518 15.11 28.74 8.22
CA LEU A 518 15.85 28.93 6.98
C LEU A 518 16.59 30.28 6.98
N ILE A 519 17.82 30.29 6.49
CA ILE A 519 18.57 31.52 6.24
C ILE A 519 18.52 31.81 4.74
N PRO A 520 17.88 32.90 4.30
CA PRO A 520 17.87 33.29 2.89
C PRO A 520 19.29 33.46 2.33
N SER A 521 19.55 32.83 1.19
CA SER A 521 20.74 33.04 0.37
C SER A 521 20.60 34.32 -0.48
N ALA A 522 21.73 34.84 -0.99
CA ALA A 522 21.73 35.96 -1.94
C ALA A 522 20.94 35.68 -3.23
N THR A 523 20.63 34.41 -3.50
CA THR A 523 19.81 33.91 -4.61
C THR A 523 18.31 33.91 -4.33
N ASP A 524 17.89 34.17 -3.08
CA ASP A 524 16.49 34.00 -2.64
C ASP A 524 15.69 35.31 -2.78
N ASN A 525 16.05 36.10 -3.82
CA ASN A 525 15.39 37.34 -4.27
C ASN A 525 14.97 38.31 -3.15
N GLY A 526 15.87 38.59 -2.21
CA GLY A 526 15.67 39.68 -1.24
C GLY A 526 14.65 39.39 -0.13
N ARG A 527 14.31 38.13 0.13
CA ARG A 527 13.53 37.76 1.32
C ARG A 527 14.28 38.14 2.60
N LEU A 528 13.65 38.95 3.45
CA LEU A 528 14.25 39.50 4.67
C LEU A 528 14.00 38.65 5.93
N GLY A 529 13.07 37.68 5.88
CA GLY A 529 12.69 36.83 7.02
C GLY A 529 13.29 35.42 6.97
N ARG A 530 13.37 34.75 8.13
CA ARG A 530 13.89 33.38 8.33
C ARG A 530 12.78 32.38 8.66
N PRO A 531 11.79 32.15 7.77
CA PRO A 531 10.66 31.28 8.10
C PRO A 531 11.15 29.85 8.37
N ALA A 532 10.51 29.20 9.34
CA ALA A 532 10.71 27.80 9.61
C ALA A 532 10.10 26.93 8.51
N ALA A 533 10.86 25.95 8.01
CA ALA A 533 10.38 24.99 7.02
C ALA A 533 9.56 23.84 7.62
N ALA A 534 10.02 23.41 8.79
CA ALA A 534 9.46 22.32 9.56
C ALA A 534 9.84 22.50 11.03
N TRP A 535 9.11 21.81 11.89
CA TRP A 535 9.35 21.69 13.32
C TRP A 535 9.43 20.20 13.63
N PRO A 536 10.61 19.56 13.52
CA PRO A 536 10.77 18.18 13.95
C PRO A 536 10.64 18.05 15.48
N LEU A 537 10.21 16.89 15.95
CA LEU A 537 10.15 16.55 17.37
C LEU A 537 11.54 16.72 17.97
N SER A 538 11.69 17.67 18.90
CA SER A 538 12.95 18.01 19.55
C SER A 538 13.03 17.46 20.97
N LYS A 539 11.88 17.30 21.64
CA LYS A 539 11.82 16.77 23.01
C LYS A 539 10.53 15.99 23.27
N LYS A 540 10.64 14.90 24.01
CA LYS A 540 9.51 14.16 24.61
C LYS A 540 9.70 14.13 26.13
N ILE A 541 8.67 14.52 26.85
CA ILE A 541 8.65 14.58 28.33
C ILE A 541 7.49 13.72 28.81
N ASP A 542 7.71 12.80 29.74
CA ASP A 542 6.61 12.07 30.38
C ASP A 542 5.93 12.88 31.50
N ALA A 543 4.87 12.32 32.10
CA ALA A 543 4.16 12.95 33.21
C ALA A 543 5.02 13.10 34.49
N ALA A 544 6.15 12.39 34.60
CA ALA A 544 7.08 12.45 35.71
C ALA A 544 8.23 13.45 35.47
N GLY A 545 8.32 14.04 34.28
CA GLY A 545 9.36 15.00 33.90
C GLY A 545 10.63 14.38 33.32
N ASN A 546 10.64 13.08 33.03
CA ASN A 546 11.76 12.44 32.34
C ASN A 546 11.78 12.85 30.87
N GLU A 547 12.97 13.19 30.36
CA GLU A 547 13.12 13.74 29.01
C GLU A 547 13.86 12.79 28.06
N ILE A 548 13.43 12.83 26.80
CA ILE A 548 14.15 12.34 25.62
C ILE A 548 14.36 13.55 24.70
N ASN A 549 15.60 13.81 24.32
CA ASN A 549 15.99 14.90 23.44
C ASN A 549 16.41 14.36 22.07
N PHE A 550 15.90 14.96 21.01
CA PHE A 550 16.18 14.62 19.61
C PHE A 550 16.96 15.77 18.97
N GLU A 551 18.20 15.49 18.58
CA GLU A 551 19.11 16.47 17.99
C GLU A 551 19.22 16.23 16.49
N TYR A 552 19.13 17.30 15.71
CA TYR A 552 19.22 17.25 14.24
C TYR A 552 20.34 18.14 13.74
N GLU A 553 20.79 17.86 12.52
CA GLU A 553 21.78 18.68 11.81
C GLU A 553 21.36 18.96 10.35
N SER A 554 21.80 20.10 9.83
CA SER A 554 21.58 20.53 8.44
C SER A 554 22.92 20.73 7.73
N ASN A 555 23.00 20.41 6.44
CA ASN A 555 24.22 20.68 5.65
C ASN A 555 24.43 22.16 5.35
N SER A 556 23.34 22.92 5.22
CA SER A 556 23.35 24.36 5.06
C SER A 556 22.11 24.93 5.73
N PRO A 557 22.21 26.05 6.45
CA PRO A 557 21.05 26.73 6.99
C PRO A 557 20.16 27.36 5.90
N SER A 558 20.61 27.42 4.65
CA SER A 558 19.81 27.84 3.50
C SER A 558 19.08 26.68 2.81
N SER A 559 19.15 25.47 3.35
CA SER A 559 18.53 24.29 2.77
C SER A 559 17.41 23.75 3.65
N LEU A 560 16.34 23.26 3.00
CA LEU A 560 15.22 22.59 3.66
C LEU A 560 15.61 21.23 4.27
N SER A 561 16.78 20.69 3.92
CA SER A 561 17.19 19.34 4.31
C SER A 561 17.92 19.30 5.65
N TYR A 562 17.32 18.60 6.61
CA TYR A 562 17.88 18.25 7.91
C TYR A 562 17.77 16.74 8.16
N ARG A 563 18.56 16.23 9.10
CA ARG A 563 18.59 14.80 9.46
C ARG A 563 18.83 14.62 10.96
N LEU A 564 18.32 13.52 11.52
CA LEU A 564 18.52 13.16 12.92
C LEU A 564 20.00 12.83 13.16
N LYS A 565 20.59 13.37 14.22
CA LYS A 565 21.99 13.19 14.59
C LYS A 565 22.15 12.36 15.86
N ASN A 566 21.49 12.77 16.93
CA ASN A 566 21.54 12.09 18.22
C ASN A 566 20.15 12.00 18.84
N VAL A 567 19.93 10.97 19.65
CA VAL A 567 18.80 10.89 20.58
C VAL A 567 19.32 10.59 21.97
N VAL A 568 19.21 11.58 22.86
CA VAL A 568 19.78 11.56 24.20
C VAL A 568 18.67 11.43 25.23
N TYR A 569 18.79 10.47 26.14
CA TYR A 569 17.77 10.20 27.15
C TYR A 569 18.38 9.65 28.44
N ALA A 570 17.54 9.33 29.42
CA ALA A 570 17.97 8.89 30.75
C ALA A 570 18.96 9.88 31.40
N ASN A 571 18.60 11.17 31.40
CA ASN A 571 19.44 12.27 31.91
C ASN A 571 20.83 12.38 31.28
N GLY A 572 20.97 11.98 30.01
CA GLY A 572 22.23 12.05 29.27
C GLY A 572 23.11 10.82 29.37
N LEU A 573 22.68 9.78 30.10
CA LEU A 573 23.42 8.53 30.22
C LEU A 573 23.33 7.69 28.94
N ASN A 574 22.19 7.71 28.25
CA ASN A 574 21.98 6.92 27.05
C ASN A 574 21.92 7.82 25.81
N ASN A 575 22.53 7.34 24.72
CA ASN A 575 22.59 8.06 23.45
C ASN A 575 22.42 7.10 22.27
N ILE A 576 21.74 7.53 21.22
CA ILE A 576 21.67 6.84 19.93
C ILE A 576 22.22 7.80 18.87
N GLU A 577 23.34 7.45 18.27
CA GLU A 577 24.06 8.26 17.29
C GLU A 577 23.78 7.77 15.87
N PHE A 578 23.49 8.71 14.97
CA PHE A 578 23.21 8.48 13.56
C PHE A 578 24.35 9.04 12.70
N ASN A 579 25.11 8.13 12.08
CA ASN A 579 26.29 8.47 11.29
C ASN A 579 25.99 8.39 9.80
N TYR A 580 26.37 9.44 9.06
CA TYR A 580 26.06 9.57 7.63
C TYR A 580 27.31 9.67 6.75
N GLU A 581 27.20 9.22 5.51
CA GLU A 581 28.21 9.33 4.47
C GLU A 581 27.67 10.08 3.24
N ASP A 582 28.57 10.57 2.38
CA ASP A 582 28.17 11.10 1.07
C ASP A 582 27.58 10.00 0.20
N ARG A 583 26.50 10.33 -0.51
CA ARG A 583 25.86 9.42 -1.46
C ARG A 583 26.23 9.77 -2.90
N PRO A 584 26.39 8.77 -3.79
CA PRO A 584 26.68 9.02 -5.21
C PRO A 584 25.47 9.58 -5.99
N ASP A 585 24.26 9.42 -5.48
CA ASP A 585 22.99 9.83 -6.08
C ASP A 585 22.37 11.05 -5.37
N SER A 586 23.16 12.12 -5.24
CA SER A 586 22.71 13.36 -4.59
C SER A 586 21.50 13.95 -5.33
N GLN A 587 20.46 14.31 -4.58
CA GLN A 587 19.26 14.95 -5.12
C GLN A 587 19.21 16.41 -4.67
N ILE A 588 18.98 17.30 -5.63
CA ILE A 588 18.81 18.74 -5.40
C ILE A 588 17.51 19.16 -6.07
N GLY A 589 16.58 19.68 -5.28
CA GLY A 589 15.35 20.31 -5.76
C GLY A 589 15.07 21.61 -5.02
N TYR A 590 13.95 22.26 -5.33
CA TYR A 590 13.58 23.53 -4.72
C TYR A 590 12.11 23.53 -4.35
N ALA A 591 11.77 23.90 -3.11
CA ALA A 591 10.38 24.14 -2.72
C ALA A 591 10.24 25.59 -2.24
N GLY A 592 9.23 26.30 -2.76
CA GLY A 592 8.96 27.70 -2.42
C GLY A 592 10.17 28.65 -2.52
N GLY A 593 11.12 28.36 -3.42
CA GLY A 593 12.36 29.12 -3.64
C GLY A 593 13.57 28.64 -2.82
N PHE A 594 13.40 27.75 -1.85
CA PHE A 594 14.48 27.22 -1.03
C PHE A 594 14.96 25.85 -1.53
N GLN A 595 16.26 25.64 -1.54
CA GLN A 595 16.86 24.39 -2.01
C GLN A 595 16.67 23.27 -0.96
N PHE A 596 16.17 22.10 -1.36
CA PHE A 596 16.41 20.88 -0.59
C PHE A 596 17.55 20.08 -1.24
N ASN A 597 18.41 19.49 -0.42
CA ASN A 597 19.57 18.74 -0.86
C ASN A 597 19.77 17.48 -0.01
N VAL A 598 19.45 16.34 -0.60
CA VAL A 598 19.75 15.02 -0.03
C VAL A 598 21.09 14.57 -0.60
N SER A 599 22.18 15.00 0.02
CA SER A 599 23.56 14.67 -0.37
C SER A 599 24.23 13.61 0.51
N LYS A 600 23.57 13.22 1.59
CA LYS A 600 24.06 12.22 2.55
C LYS A 600 23.12 11.02 2.61
N ARG A 601 23.63 9.88 3.07
CA ARG A 601 22.84 8.71 3.45
C ARG A 601 23.36 8.08 4.75
N LEU A 602 22.50 7.42 5.51
CA LEU A 602 22.81 6.80 6.79
C LEU A 602 23.77 5.63 6.55
N LYS A 603 24.91 5.67 7.24
CA LYS A 603 25.94 4.64 7.19
C LYS A 603 25.82 3.68 8.37
N SER A 604 25.59 4.21 9.56
CA SER A 604 25.44 3.41 10.76
C SER A 604 24.62 4.09 11.84
N VAL A 605 24.02 3.28 12.71
CA VAL A 605 23.39 3.71 13.97
C VAL A 605 24.11 3.04 15.12
N ILE A 606 24.50 3.80 16.13
CA ILE A 606 25.19 3.28 17.31
C ILE A 606 24.42 3.65 18.56
N SER A 607 24.00 2.66 19.33
CA SER A 607 23.35 2.85 20.61
C SER A 607 24.35 2.70 21.75
N TYR A 608 24.26 3.60 22.73
CA TYR A 608 25.12 3.64 23.90
C TYR A 608 24.30 3.64 25.19
N VAL A 609 24.83 2.97 26.21
CA VAL A 609 24.35 3.01 27.60
C VAL A 609 25.52 3.41 28.49
N ASP A 610 25.40 4.55 29.18
CA ASP A 610 26.45 5.13 30.01
C ASP A 610 27.81 5.17 29.29
N SER A 611 27.80 5.72 28.06
CA SER A 611 28.95 5.79 27.14
C SER A 611 29.53 4.45 26.66
N GLN A 612 28.96 3.30 27.03
CA GLN A 612 29.34 1.99 26.53
C GLN A 612 28.50 1.61 25.31
N GLU A 613 29.14 1.07 24.27
CA GLU A 613 28.44 0.59 23.08
C GLU A 613 27.52 -0.60 23.43
N LEU A 614 26.23 -0.42 23.17
CA LEU A 614 25.21 -1.45 23.25
C LEU A 614 25.14 -2.22 21.93
N ARG A 615 24.94 -1.50 20.82
CA ARG A 615 24.80 -2.09 19.49
C ARG A 615 25.17 -1.10 18.39
N THR A 616 25.85 -1.61 17.36
CA THR A 616 26.06 -0.92 16.10
C THR A 616 25.27 -1.60 15.00
N TYR A 617 24.53 -0.81 14.21
CA TYR A 617 23.87 -1.23 12.97
C TYR A 617 24.63 -0.60 11.80
N SER A 618 25.22 -1.41 10.93
CA SER A 618 25.92 -0.97 9.72
C SER A 618 25.07 -1.22 8.48
N LEU A 619 24.97 -0.21 7.60
CA LEU A 619 24.15 -0.24 6.40
C LEU A 619 25.04 -0.25 5.14
N GLU A 620 24.81 -1.21 4.24
CA GLU A 620 25.51 -1.29 2.95
C GLU A 620 24.52 -1.05 1.80
N TYR A 621 24.99 -0.43 0.72
CA TYR A 621 24.14 -0.01 -0.41
C TYR A 621 24.70 -0.47 -1.75
N ILE A 622 23.79 -0.80 -2.66
CA ILE A 622 24.07 -0.87 -4.10
C ILE A 622 23.44 0.31 -4.83
N GLN A 623 23.90 0.58 -6.04
CA GLN A 623 23.25 1.53 -6.94
C GLN A 623 22.33 0.76 -7.88
N SER A 624 21.10 1.24 -8.04
CA SER A 624 20.18 0.74 -9.05
C SER A 624 20.82 0.82 -10.45
N SER A 625 20.81 -0.28 -11.19
CA SER A 625 21.39 -0.33 -12.54
C SER A 625 20.70 0.58 -13.55
N THR A 626 19.45 0.98 -13.29
CA THR A 626 18.68 1.86 -14.18
C THR A 626 18.57 3.29 -13.67
N SER A 627 18.29 3.49 -12.39
CA SER A 627 18.04 4.83 -11.85
C SER A 627 19.26 5.45 -11.16
N ASN A 628 20.33 4.70 -10.96
CA ASN A 628 21.45 5.05 -10.08
C ASN A 628 21.00 5.44 -8.65
N ARG A 629 19.78 5.13 -8.22
CA ARG A 629 19.34 5.43 -6.85
C ARG A 629 19.97 4.44 -5.87
N SER A 630 20.32 4.90 -4.68
CA SER A 630 20.82 4.06 -3.59
C SER A 630 19.74 3.10 -3.09
N LEU A 631 20.04 1.80 -3.13
CA LEU A 631 19.19 0.72 -2.62
C LEU A 631 19.92 0.05 -1.45
N LEU A 632 19.26 -0.06 -0.30
CA LEU A 632 19.84 -0.71 0.88
C LEU A 632 20.04 -2.20 0.58
N GLN A 633 21.27 -2.67 0.57
CA GLN A 633 21.64 -4.05 0.26
C GLN A 633 21.69 -4.91 1.52
N SER A 634 22.21 -4.38 2.62
CA SER A 634 22.29 -5.14 3.86
C SER A 634 22.25 -4.27 5.11
N ILE A 635 21.78 -4.87 6.20
CA ILE A 635 21.95 -4.35 7.56
C ILE A 635 22.71 -5.43 8.35
N GLU A 636 23.79 -5.03 9.00
CA GLU A 636 24.57 -5.86 9.92
C GLU A 636 24.47 -5.29 11.33
N ALA A 637 24.22 -6.12 12.32
CA ALA A 637 24.21 -5.72 13.72
C ALA A 637 25.44 -6.30 14.42
N SER A 638 26.20 -5.47 15.13
CA SER A 638 27.42 -5.86 15.81
C SER A 638 27.56 -5.21 17.17
N ARG A 639 28.44 -5.77 18.00
CA ARG A 639 28.92 -5.15 19.23
C ARG A 639 30.42 -5.42 19.32
N GLY A 640 31.24 -4.39 19.15
CA GLY A 640 32.68 -4.55 18.98
C GLY A 640 33.01 -5.48 17.81
N SER A 641 33.76 -6.57 18.06
CA SER A 641 34.17 -7.55 17.03
C SER A 641 33.20 -8.71 16.85
N SER A 642 32.04 -8.68 17.49
CA SER A 642 31.05 -9.77 17.42
C SER A 642 29.86 -9.34 16.56
N TYR A 643 29.45 -10.19 15.62
CA TYR A 643 28.51 -9.85 14.55
C TYR A 643 27.35 -10.84 14.51
N LEU A 644 26.15 -10.33 14.24
CA LEU A 644 25.03 -11.15 13.77
C LEU A 644 25.14 -11.34 12.25
N PRO A 645 24.61 -12.44 11.69
CA PRO A 645 24.47 -12.59 10.25
C PRO A 645 23.77 -11.38 9.63
N LYS A 646 24.29 -10.88 8.51
CA LYS A 646 23.71 -9.76 7.77
C LYS A 646 22.29 -10.09 7.31
N THR A 647 21.37 -9.17 7.53
CA THR A 647 20.08 -9.18 6.84
C THR A 647 20.29 -8.58 5.46
N VAL A 648 20.05 -9.36 4.40
CA VAL A 648 20.30 -8.96 3.01
C VAL A 648 18.97 -8.73 2.29
N PHE A 649 18.93 -7.67 1.47
CA PHE A 649 17.78 -7.28 0.66
C PHE A 649 18.09 -7.36 -0.82
N ASP A 650 17.21 -8.03 -1.56
CA ASP A 650 17.25 -8.06 -3.02
C ASP A 650 16.22 -7.11 -3.61
N TRP A 651 16.59 -6.46 -4.71
CA TRP A 651 15.77 -5.45 -5.37
C TRP A 651 15.45 -5.85 -6.80
N LYS A 652 14.18 -5.65 -7.19
CA LYS A 652 13.79 -5.72 -8.59
C LYS A 652 14.39 -4.52 -9.33
N GLN A 653 15.39 -4.79 -10.16
CA GLN A 653 16.03 -3.78 -10.99
C GLN A 653 15.39 -3.74 -12.37
N GLY A 654 15.32 -2.55 -12.97
CA GLY A 654 14.86 -2.40 -14.35
C GLY A 654 15.92 -2.87 -15.35
N SER A 655 15.57 -2.83 -16.63
CA SER A 655 16.51 -3.04 -17.74
C SER A 655 16.27 -1.96 -18.78
N PHE A 656 17.33 -1.33 -19.27
CA PHE A 656 17.25 -0.44 -20.45
C PHE A 656 17.11 -1.22 -21.76
N ASN A 657 17.36 -2.53 -21.73
CA ASN A 657 17.10 -3.42 -22.87
C ASN A 657 15.60 -3.77 -22.88
N TYR A 658 14.77 -2.77 -23.12
CA TYR A 658 13.36 -2.98 -23.38
C TYR A 658 13.18 -3.36 -24.85
N SER A 659 12.66 -4.54 -25.10
CA SER A 659 12.07 -4.88 -26.39
C SER A 659 10.57 -4.94 -26.17
N PRO A 660 9.76 -4.05 -26.77
CA PRO A 660 8.32 -4.12 -26.61
C PRO A 660 7.86 -5.50 -27.06
N GLU A 661 7.15 -6.21 -26.17
CA GLU A 661 6.43 -7.39 -26.59
C GLU A 661 5.26 -6.91 -27.44
N LEU A 662 5.35 -7.13 -28.76
CA LEU A 662 4.25 -6.83 -29.67
C LEU A 662 3.15 -7.87 -29.42
N LYS A 663 2.23 -7.55 -28.52
CA LYS A 663 0.99 -8.31 -28.33
C LYS A 663 -0.03 -7.83 -29.35
N TYR A 664 -0.33 -8.68 -30.34
CA TYR A 664 -1.42 -8.45 -31.28
C TYR A 664 -2.72 -8.98 -30.66
N SER A 665 -3.78 -8.19 -30.63
CA SER A 665 -5.11 -8.69 -30.25
C SER A 665 -5.59 -9.70 -31.29
N ASN A 666 -5.82 -10.93 -30.86
CA ASN A 666 -6.22 -12.06 -31.71
C ASN A 666 -7.64 -11.91 -32.27
N ASN A 667 -8.40 -10.92 -31.78
CA ASN A 667 -9.82 -10.72 -32.07
C ASN A 667 -10.10 -9.63 -33.11
N GLU A 668 -9.10 -9.19 -33.87
CA GLU A 668 -9.34 -8.37 -35.06
C GLU A 668 -9.99 -9.23 -36.15
N ASN A 669 -11.31 -9.33 -36.08
CA ASN A 669 -12.15 -10.04 -37.02
C ASN A 669 -11.82 -9.56 -38.45
N SER A 670 -11.48 -10.50 -39.34
CA SER A 670 -11.03 -10.31 -40.73
C SER A 670 -11.92 -9.41 -41.61
N SER A 671 -13.11 -9.02 -41.15
CA SER A 671 -14.02 -8.08 -41.78
C SER A 671 -13.57 -6.60 -41.73
N TYR A 672 -12.57 -6.25 -40.94
CA TYR A 672 -12.19 -4.83 -40.70
C TYR A 672 -10.83 -4.41 -41.31
N HIS A 673 -10.15 -5.31 -42.03
CA HIS A 673 -9.05 -4.96 -42.94
C HIS A 673 -9.59 -4.27 -44.21
N ASN A 674 -10.18 -3.09 -44.06
CA ASN A 674 -10.22 -2.13 -45.15
C ASN A 674 -9.00 -1.22 -44.97
N ASN A 675 -8.33 -0.88 -46.06
CA ASN A 675 -7.07 -0.14 -46.15
C ASN A 675 -7.18 1.34 -45.68
N ARG A 676 -8.09 1.64 -44.74
CA ARG A 676 -8.56 2.97 -44.31
C ARG A 676 -8.62 3.18 -42.80
N VAL A 677 -8.30 2.16 -41.98
CA VAL A 677 -7.89 2.43 -40.59
C VAL A 677 -6.47 2.98 -40.67
N GLN A 678 -6.27 4.27 -40.35
CA GLN A 678 -4.93 4.80 -40.24
C GLN A 678 -4.28 4.21 -38.99
N GLY A 679 -3.32 3.31 -39.20
CA GLY A 679 -2.37 2.85 -38.18
C GLY A 679 -2.74 1.54 -37.48
N LEU A 680 -1.73 0.69 -37.30
CA LEU A 680 -1.68 -0.38 -36.30
C LEU A 680 -1.55 0.17 -34.87
N LEU A 681 -1.45 1.49 -34.70
CA LEU A 681 -1.08 2.17 -33.47
C LEU A 681 -2.30 2.81 -32.78
N PRO A 682 -2.34 2.82 -31.44
CA PRO A 682 -3.34 3.56 -30.68
C PRO A 682 -3.30 5.05 -31.01
N TYR A 683 -4.46 5.71 -31.00
CA TYR A 683 -4.59 7.15 -31.18
C TYR A 683 -4.46 7.91 -29.85
N LEU A 684 -5.11 7.44 -28.79
CA LEU A 684 -4.95 7.94 -27.42
C LEU A 684 -4.81 6.74 -26.48
N LEU A 685 -3.94 6.87 -25.48
CA LEU A 685 -3.77 5.93 -24.37
C LEU A 685 -4.37 6.58 -23.13
N LEU A 686 -5.28 5.88 -22.45
CA LEU A 686 -6.06 6.43 -21.34
C LEU A 686 -6.68 5.31 -20.51
N ASP A 687 -7.04 5.57 -19.27
CA ASP A 687 -7.85 4.72 -18.39
C ASP A 687 -9.22 5.36 -18.16
N MET A 688 -10.05 5.40 -19.21
CA MET A 688 -11.40 5.98 -19.12
C MET A 688 -12.34 5.16 -18.24
N ASN A 689 -11.95 3.94 -17.92
CA ASN A 689 -12.76 2.95 -17.23
C ASN A 689 -12.43 2.92 -15.71
N GLY A 690 -11.25 3.43 -15.32
CA GLY A 690 -10.78 3.57 -13.94
C GLY A 690 -10.30 2.27 -13.30
N ASP A 691 -9.93 1.26 -14.10
CA ASP A 691 -9.47 -0.05 -13.60
C ASP A 691 -7.96 -0.09 -13.28
N GLY A 692 -7.27 1.03 -13.47
CA GLY A 692 -5.84 1.20 -13.25
C GLY A 692 -4.98 0.60 -14.37
N LYS A 693 -5.58 0.17 -15.48
CA LYS A 693 -4.89 -0.37 -16.64
C LYS A 693 -5.05 0.54 -17.84
N LEU A 694 -4.03 0.53 -18.69
CA LEU A 694 -4.05 1.33 -19.89
C LEU A 694 -5.03 0.75 -20.92
N ASP A 695 -6.00 1.55 -21.33
CA ASP A 695 -6.85 1.31 -22.49
C ASP A 695 -6.43 2.22 -23.65
N TYR A 696 -7.08 2.08 -24.81
CA TYR A 696 -6.80 2.98 -25.92
C TYR A 696 -7.96 3.20 -26.89
N TRP A 697 -7.94 4.38 -27.52
CA TRP A 697 -8.82 4.73 -28.62
C TRP A 697 -8.13 4.47 -29.96
N LYS A 698 -8.88 3.96 -30.95
CA LYS A 698 -8.51 3.94 -32.37
C LYS A 698 -9.46 4.84 -33.14
N ILE A 699 -8.95 5.52 -34.16
CA ILE A 699 -9.76 6.33 -35.06
C ILE A 699 -9.90 5.62 -36.41
N ARG A 700 -11.14 5.50 -36.87
CA ARG A 700 -11.45 5.03 -38.21
C ARG A 700 -11.91 6.19 -39.08
N ALA A 701 -11.06 6.53 -40.05
CA ALA A 701 -11.36 7.57 -41.02
C ALA A 701 -12.50 7.12 -41.95
N VAL A 702 -13.57 7.92 -42.03
CA VAL A 702 -14.70 7.62 -42.92
C VAL A 702 -14.56 8.45 -44.20
N SER A 703 -14.21 7.78 -45.29
CA SER A 703 -14.08 8.41 -46.61
C SER A 703 -15.38 9.11 -47.02
N ASN A 704 -15.28 10.39 -47.41
CA ASN A 704 -16.39 11.28 -47.79
C ASN A 704 -17.28 11.76 -46.62
N SER A 705 -16.82 11.65 -45.38
CA SER A 705 -17.43 12.27 -44.21
C SER A 705 -16.48 13.32 -43.61
N GLN A 706 -17.04 14.38 -43.01
CA GLN A 706 -16.25 15.31 -42.17
C GLN A 706 -16.02 14.76 -40.75
N TYR A 707 -16.70 13.66 -40.42
CA TYR A 707 -16.63 12.96 -39.14
C TYR A 707 -16.01 11.57 -39.30
N ASP A 708 -15.28 11.18 -38.27
CA ASP A 708 -14.65 9.87 -38.11
C ASP A 708 -15.28 9.12 -36.94
N ASP A 709 -15.04 7.81 -36.91
CA ASP A 709 -15.51 6.95 -35.83
C ASP A 709 -14.41 6.68 -34.81
N ILE A 710 -14.82 6.48 -33.56
CA ILE A 710 -13.94 6.11 -32.45
C ILE A 710 -14.23 4.66 -32.08
N ILE A 711 -13.17 3.87 -31.95
CA ILE A 711 -13.21 2.52 -31.44
C ILE A 711 -12.48 2.55 -30.10
N PHE A 712 -13.20 2.34 -29.01
CA PHE A 712 -12.60 2.20 -27.70
C PHE A 712 -12.27 0.74 -27.44
N ILE A 713 -11.05 0.44 -27.00
CA ILE A 713 -10.60 -0.92 -26.75
C ILE A 713 -10.13 -1.01 -25.30
N THR A 714 -10.73 -1.92 -24.55
CA THR A 714 -10.47 -2.16 -23.13
C THR A 714 -9.98 -3.57 -22.85
N GLY A 715 -9.31 -3.78 -21.73
CA GLY A 715 -9.08 -5.13 -21.19
C GLY A 715 -7.66 -5.46 -20.77
N GLY A 716 -6.85 -4.47 -20.38
CA GLY A 716 -5.52 -4.72 -19.81
C GLY A 716 -4.60 -5.50 -20.76
N ASP A 717 -3.93 -6.54 -20.24
CA ASP A 717 -2.83 -7.24 -20.94
C ASP A 717 -3.18 -7.88 -22.30
N ASN A 718 -4.47 -8.12 -22.59
CA ASN A 718 -4.93 -8.83 -23.78
C ASN A 718 -5.89 -8.03 -24.69
N PHE A 719 -6.38 -6.85 -24.26
CA PHE A 719 -7.26 -5.98 -25.05
C PHE A 719 -8.42 -6.73 -25.74
N GLU A 720 -9.24 -7.42 -24.94
CA GLU A 720 -10.27 -8.36 -25.42
C GLU A 720 -11.65 -7.72 -25.65
N GLN A 721 -11.90 -6.52 -25.11
CA GLN A 721 -13.19 -5.84 -25.17
C GLN A 721 -13.10 -4.58 -26.03
N TYR A 722 -14.21 -4.22 -26.70
CA TYR A 722 -14.27 -2.99 -27.47
C TYR A 722 -15.68 -2.41 -27.55
N ALA A 723 -15.75 -1.07 -27.61
CA ALA A 723 -16.95 -0.29 -27.86
C ALA A 723 -16.75 0.59 -29.10
N TYR A 724 -17.84 0.91 -29.78
CA TYR A 724 -17.79 1.57 -31.08
C TYR A 724 -18.73 2.77 -31.16
N PHE A 725 -18.19 3.90 -31.61
CA PHE A 725 -18.88 5.18 -31.62
C PHE A 725 -18.77 5.87 -32.98
N ASN A 726 -19.89 5.93 -33.68
CA ASN A 726 -19.98 6.50 -35.03
C ASN A 726 -19.94 8.03 -35.01
N GLY A 727 -19.13 8.62 -35.89
CA GLY A 727 -19.14 10.07 -36.16
C GLY A 727 -18.81 10.94 -34.94
N LYS A 728 -17.98 10.46 -34.02
CA LYS A 728 -17.60 11.15 -32.79
C LYS A 728 -16.25 11.87 -32.85
N ALA A 729 -15.45 11.63 -33.88
CA ALA A 729 -14.21 12.35 -34.14
C ALA A 729 -14.34 13.24 -35.39
N SER A 730 -13.42 14.19 -35.53
CA SER A 730 -13.28 15.09 -36.68
C SER A 730 -11.79 15.36 -36.94
N PHE A 731 -11.45 16.13 -37.98
CA PHE A 731 -10.06 16.56 -38.17
C PHE A 731 -9.52 17.33 -36.98
N GLU A 732 -10.32 18.19 -36.36
CA GLU A 732 -9.88 19.01 -35.24
C GLU A 732 -9.66 18.16 -34.00
N PHE A 733 -10.55 17.20 -33.72
CA PHE A 733 -10.35 16.17 -32.70
C PHE A 733 -9.00 15.46 -32.91
N ARG A 734 -8.73 14.98 -34.14
CA ARG A 734 -7.48 14.27 -34.46
C ARG A 734 -6.20 15.06 -34.18
N THR A 735 -6.30 16.40 -34.19
CA THR A 735 -5.15 17.30 -34.02
C THR A 735 -5.09 17.99 -32.66
N SER A 736 -6.04 17.71 -31.76
CA SER A 736 -6.16 18.43 -30.49
C SER A 736 -6.63 17.62 -29.29
N ALA A 737 -7.05 16.37 -29.50
CA ALA A 737 -7.55 15.55 -28.40
C ALA A 737 -6.40 15.20 -27.43
N GLU A 738 -6.66 15.42 -26.15
CA GLU A 738 -5.74 15.16 -25.05
C GLU A 738 -6.50 14.50 -23.89
N VAL A 739 -5.78 13.76 -23.05
CA VAL A 739 -6.33 13.06 -21.88
C VAL A 739 -6.33 13.99 -20.68
N ILE A 740 -7.43 14.03 -19.94
CA ILE A 740 -7.60 14.85 -18.74
C ILE A 740 -8.50 14.12 -17.73
N ASP A 741 -8.15 14.08 -16.46
CA ASP A 741 -9.14 13.80 -15.41
C ASP A 741 -9.70 15.16 -14.94
N VAL A 742 -10.85 15.57 -15.49
CA VAL A 742 -11.33 16.95 -15.31
C VAL A 742 -12.02 17.18 -13.96
N ASP A 743 -12.51 16.12 -13.33
CA ASP A 743 -13.20 16.17 -12.04
C ASP A 743 -12.48 15.42 -10.91
N ASN A 744 -11.28 14.90 -11.19
CA ASN A 744 -10.43 14.17 -10.26
C ASN A 744 -11.14 12.95 -9.67
N ASP A 745 -11.88 12.24 -10.52
CA ASP A 745 -12.67 11.06 -10.13
C ASP A 745 -11.91 9.73 -10.29
N GLY A 746 -10.66 9.82 -10.78
CA GLY A 746 -9.76 8.70 -11.02
C GLY A 746 -9.97 8.00 -12.36
N ARG A 747 -10.84 8.53 -13.23
CA ARG A 747 -11.02 8.08 -14.61
C ARG A 747 -10.55 9.17 -15.57
N ASP A 748 -9.99 8.73 -16.68
CA ASP A 748 -9.56 9.65 -17.72
C ASP A 748 -10.75 10.11 -18.59
N ASP A 749 -10.81 11.41 -18.85
CA ASP A 749 -11.66 12.04 -19.85
C ASP A 749 -10.84 12.46 -21.08
N VAL A 750 -11.54 12.92 -22.12
CA VAL A 750 -10.89 13.44 -23.33
C VAL A 750 -11.35 14.85 -23.62
N ILE A 751 -10.41 15.79 -23.69
CA ILE A 751 -10.66 17.18 -24.07
C ILE A 751 -10.13 17.44 -25.48
N PHE A 752 -10.87 18.19 -26.30
CA PHE A 752 -10.49 18.46 -27.69
C PHE A 752 -11.08 19.79 -28.20
N ASN A 753 -10.48 20.34 -29.27
CA ASN A 753 -10.92 21.57 -29.90
C ASN A 753 -11.88 21.32 -31.06
N GLN A 754 -12.94 22.14 -31.15
CA GLN A 754 -13.86 22.19 -32.27
C GLN A 754 -14.18 23.66 -32.60
N GLY A 755 -13.71 24.16 -33.73
CA GLY A 755 -13.95 25.52 -34.21
C GLY A 755 -13.38 26.61 -33.29
N GLY A 756 -12.30 26.33 -32.56
CA GLY A 756 -11.73 27.23 -31.57
C GLY A 756 -12.37 27.15 -30.18
N GLN A 757 -13.38 26.29 -30.00
CA GLN A 757 -13.99 26.01 -28.72
C GLN A 757 -13.55 24.65 -28.19
N TRP A 758 -13.11 24.59 -26.94
CA TRP A 758 -12.77 23.31 -26.30
C TRP A 758 -14.01 22.58 -25.78
N HIS A 759 -13.98 21.25 -25.87
CA HIS A 759 -15.07 20.35 -25.50
C HIS A 759 -14.52 19.10 -24.79
N ILE A 760 -15.34 18.46 -23.95
CA ILE A 760 -14.95 17.28 -23.15
C ILE A 760 -15.89 16.10 -23.45
N TYR A 761 -15.33 14.92 -23.67
CA TYR A 761 -15.99 13.64 -23.47
C TYR A 761 -15.69 13.15 -22.06
N HIS A 762 -16.69 13.27 -21.18
CA HIS A 762 -16.60 12.96 -19.76
C HIS A 762 -17.03 11.52 -19.49
N SER A 763 -16.22 10.77 -18.75
CA SER A 763 -16.51 9.43 -18.30
C SER A 763 -17.49 9.47 -17.11
N VAL A 764 -18.49 8.58 -17.10
CA VAL A 764 -19.49 8.56 -16.03
C VAL A 764 -19.77 7.12 -15.59
N LEU A 765 -19.87 6.92 -14.28
CA LEU A 765 -20.39 5.68 -13.71
C LEU A 765 -21.89 5.56 -13.97
N ASP A 766 -22.32 4.44 -14.55
CA ASP A 766 -23.74 4.13 -14.62
C ASP A 766 -24.24 3.78 -13.21
N ALA A 767 -24.98 4.70 -12.58
CA ALA A 767 -25.52 4.51 -11.24
C ALA A 767 -26.46 3.29 -11.12
N ALA A 768 -27.05 2.81 -12.22
CA ALA A 768 -27.89 1.62 -12.25
C ALA A 768 -27.10 0.33 -12.50
N GLN A 769 -25.89 0.44 -13.07
CA GLN A 769 -24.97 -0.66 -13.34
C GLN A 769 -23.55 -0.22 -13.00
N PRO A 770 -23.17 -0.13 -11.70
CA PRO A 770 -21.88 0.40 -11.29
C PRO A 770 -20.68 -0.42 -11.81
N ASP A 771 -20.92 -1.64 -12.28
CA ASP A 771 -19.95 -2.50 -12.95
C ASP A 771 -19.77 -2.18 -14.46
N LYS A 772 -20.51 -1.18 -14.99
CA LYS A 772 -20.43 -0.71 -16.38
C LYS A 772 -20.18 0.79 -16.40
N ILE A 773 -19.21 1.19 -17.21
CA ILE A 773 -18.93 2.61 -17.46
C ILE A 773 -19.73 3.08 -18.67
N ASP A 774 -20.42 4.21 -18.51
CA ASP A 774 -20.94 4.97 -19.64
C ASP A 774 -19.86 5.96 -20.07
N TYR A 775 -19.28 5.70 -21.24
CA TYR A 775 -18.31 6.59 -21.86
C TYR A 775 -18.92 7.94 -22.28
N ASN A 776 -20.24 8.12 -22.08
CA ASN A 776 -21.06 9.29 -22.40
C ASN A 776 -20.94 9.78 -23.84
N MET A 777 -20.35 8.95 -24.71
CA MET A 777 -20.16 9.24 -26.11
C MET A 777 -21.48 9.13 -26.90
N GLY A 778 -22.58 8.72 -26.28
CA GLY A 778 -23.93 8.81 -26.87
C GLY A 778 -24.43 10.26 -26.97
N ASN A 779 -24.03 11.11 -26.02
CA ASN A 779 -24.44 12.52 -25.94
C ASN A 779 -23.48 13.46 -26.71
N PRO A 780 -23.88 14.71 -26.97
CA PRO A 780 -22.94 15.75 -27.40
C PRO A 780 -21.88 16.00 -26.32
N PRO A 781 -20.63 16.30 -26.71
CA PRO A 781 -19.57 16.60 -25.75
C PRO A 781 -19.87 17.89 -24.98
N ILE A 782 -19.36 17.99 -23.76
CA ILE A 782 -19.57 19.15 -22.88
C ILE A 782 -18.75 20.32 -23.43
N ARG A 783 -19.40 21.45 -23.75
CA ARG A 783 -18.72 22.67 -24.18
C ARG A 783 -18.08 23.37 -22.99
N THR A 784 -16.77 23.62 -23.06
CA THR A 784 -16.08 24.40 -22.03
C THR A 784 -16.23 25.91 -22.26
N ASN A 785 -15.79 26.73 -21.31
CA ASN A 785 -15.71 28.19 -21.50
C ASN A 785 -14.35 28.66 -22.09
N VAL A 786 -13.49 27.74 -22.55
CA VAL A 786 -12.18 28.06 -23.13
C VAL A 786 -12.29 28.19 -24.65
N GLU A 787 -12.16 29.42 -25.15
CA GLU A 787 -12.22 29.78 -26.58
C GLU A 787 -10.82 30.13 -27.10
N VAL A 788 -10.08 29.11 -27.54
CA VAL A 788 -8.70 29.23 -28.02
C VAL A 788 -8.54 28.43 -29.31
N LEU A 789 -8.06 29.08 -30.37
CA LEU A 789 -7.81 28.44 -31.67
C LEU A 789 -6.59 27.50 -31.66
N ASN A 790 -5.70 27.67 -30.67
CA ASN A 790 -4.56 26.79 -30.47
C ASN A 790 -5.07 25.37 -30.17
N ARG A 791 -4.53 24.39 -30.89
CA ARG A 791 -4.93 22.98 -30.80
C ARG A 791 -4.01 22.14 -29.93
N ASN A 792 -2.88 22.70 -29.53
CA ASN A 792 -1.83 22.00 -28.81
C ASN A 792 -1.75 22.60 -27.39
N ILE A 793 -2.45 21.98 -26.47
CA ILE A 793 -2.47 22.36 -25.05
C ILE A 793 -1.54 21.44 -24.25
N LYS A 794 -1.25 21.82 -23.00
CA LYS A 794 -0.64 20.93 -22.02
C LYS A 794 -1.50 20.90 -20.78
N ILE A 795 -1.70 19.69 -20.27
CA ILE A 795 -2.56 19.41 -19.13
C ILE A 795 -1.68 18.97 -17.98
N ALA A 796 -1.89 19.60 -16.83
CA ALA A 796 -1.25 19.26 -15.57
C ALA A 796 -1.94 20.06 -14.46
N ASP A 797 -1.73 19.67 -13.22
CA ASP A 797 -2.06 20.52 -12.08
C ASP A 797 -0.96 21.57 -11.92
N PHE A 798 -1.21 22.82 -12.33
CA PHE A 798 -0.22 23.92 -12.29
C PHE A 798 -0.32 24.76 -11.02
N ASN A 799 -1.39 24.61 -10.24
CA ASN A 799 -1.62 25.38 -9.01
C ASN A 799 -1.62 24.52 -7.75
N SER A 800 -1.42 23.21 -7.90
CA SER A 800 -1.42 22.18 -6.87
C SER A 800 -2.78 22.05 -6.15
N ASP A 801 -3.88 22.19 -6.89
CA ASP A 801 -5.25 22.07 -6.37
C ASP A 801 -5.84 20.67 -6.49
N GLY A 802 -5.10 19.74 -7.10
CA GLY A 802 -5.51 18.37 -7.35
C GLY A 802 -6.36 18.20 -8.61
N TYR A 803 -6.71 19.27 -9.33
CA TYR A 803 -7.45 19.20 -10.57
C TYR A 803 -6.54 19.53 -11.76
N ALA A 804 -6.78 18.87 -12.88
CA ALA A 804 -6.03 19.11 -14.09
C ALA A 804 -6.41 20.46 -14.73
N ASP A 805 -5.40 21.30 -14.96
CA ASP A 805 -5.50 22.62 -15.60
C ASP A 805 -5.10 22.57 -17.07
N ILE A 806 -5.41 23.63 -17.81
CA ILE A 806 -5.09 23.74 -19.25
C ILE A 806 -4.08 24.85 -19.48
N SER A 807 -3.01 24.56 -20.21
CA SER A 807 -2.05 25.58 -20.64
C SER A 807 -1.77 25.56 -22.15
N TYR A 808 -1.35 26.71 -22.68
CA TYR A 808 -0.93 26.84 -24.08
C TYR A 808 0.03 28.03 -24.28
N VAL A 809 0.85 28.00 -25.32
CA VAL A 809 1.65 29.15 -25.74
C VAL A 809 0.88 30.03 -26.72
N HIS A 810 0.94 31.34 -26.52
CA HIS A 810 0.47 32.33 -27.49
C HIS A 810 1.33 33.59 -27.43
N ASN A 811 1.79 34.08 -28.59
CA ASN A 811 2.64 35.28 -28.69
C ASN A 811 3.91 35.25 -27.80
N GLY A 812 4.54 34.09 -27.65
CA GLY A 812 5.75 33.93 -26.84
C GLY A 812 5.52 33.94 -25.32
N GLU A 813 4.27 33.85 -24.87
CA GLU A 813 3.89 33.75 -23.46
C GLU A 813 3.12 32.44 -23.23
N ILE A 814 3.22 31.89 -22.02
CA ILE A 814 2.40 30.75 -21.59
C ILE A 814 1.13 31.28 -20.91
N TYR A 815 -0.01 30.72 -21.27
CA TYR A 815 -1.32 31.00 -20.69
C TYR A 815 -1.77 29.75 -19.95
N VAL A 816 -2.27 29.91 -18.72
CA VAL A 816 -2.81 28.79 -17.92
C VAL A 816 -4.21 29.13 -17.44
N HIS A 817 -5.16 28.27 -17.76
CA HIS A 817 -6.53 28.26 -17.28
C HIS A 817 -6.66 27.26 -16.15
N TYR A 818 -6.93 27.76 -14.94
CA TYR A 818 -7.16 26.89 -13.79
C TYR A 818 -8.54 26.25 -13.82
N ASN A 819 -8.64 24.97 -13.52
CA ASN A 819 -9.91 24.27 -13.41
C ASN A 819 -10.73 24.81 -12.23
N THR A 820 -12.04 24.97 -12.40
CA THR A 820 -12.93 25.54 -11.37
C THR A 820 -14.04 24.60 -10.93
N TYR A 821 -13.94 23.30 -11.25
CA TYR A 821 -14.94 22.25 -11.01
C TYR A 821 -15.85 22.48 -9.78
N LEU A 822 -15.26 22.72 -8.61
CA LEU A 822 -15.99 22.93 -7.33
C LEU A 822 -16.92 24.16 -7.25
N ILE A 823 -16.83 25.13 -8.15
CA ILE A 823 -17.63 26.37 -8.13
C ILE A 823 -18.56 26.46 -9.35
N HIS A 824 -18.19 25.82 -10.47
CA HIS A 824 -18.90 26.00 -11.75
C HIS A 824 -19.12 24.70 -12.58
N GLY A 825 -18.90 23.52 -12.00
CA GLY A 825 -19.16 22.22 -12.65
C GLY A 825 -18.18 21.85 -13.76
N LEU A 826 -18.42 20.69 -14.38
CA LEU A 826 -17.60 20.09 -15.46
C LEU A 826 -17.39 21.07 -16.63
N GLY A 827 -16.13 21.25 -17.04
CA GLY A 827 -15.76 22.05 -18.21
C GLY A 827 -15.71 23.57 -17.99
N THR A 828 -15.70 24.06 -16.74
CA THR A 828 -15.50 25.48 -16.46
C THR A 828 -14.11 25.78 -15.92
N PHE A 829 -13.41 26.72 -16.55
CA PHE A 829 -12.06 27.16 -16.20
C PHE A 829 -12.00 28.66 -15.89
N ALA A 830 -11.03 29.08 -15.08
CA ALA A 830 -10.81 30.48 -14.76
C ALA A 830 -10.30 31.27 -15.98
N THR A 831 -10.38 32.60 -15.91
CA THR A 831 -9.67 33.46 -16.86
C THR A 831 -8.17 33.19 -16.81
N PRO A 832 -7.47 33.14 -17.96
CA PRO A 832 -6.11 32.62 -17.99
C PRO A 832 -5.12 33.57 -17.30
N VAL A 833 -4.19 32.98 -16.56
CA VAL A 833 -3.02 33.66 -16.02
C VAL A 833 -1.89 33.60 -17.04
N LYS A 834 -1.17 34.71 -17.22
CA LYS A 834 -0.05 34.82 -18.16
C LYS A 834 1.29 34.61 -17.47
N PHE A 835 2.19 33.91 -18.16
CA PHE A 835 3.56 33.63 -17.74
C PHE A 835 4.52 34.12 -18.81
N LEU A 836 5.31 35.12 -18.46
CA LEU A 836 6.30 35.70 -19.36
C LEU A 836 7.63 34.99 -19.19
N ILE A 837 8.02 34.16 -20.15
CA ILE A 837 9.37 33.59 -20.21
C ILE A 837 10.20 34.47 -21.16
N PRO A 838 11.18 35.25 -20.66
CA PRO A 838 11.92 36.21 -21.50
C PRO A 838 12.57 35.57 -22.73
N GLU A 839 13.05 34.33 -22.59
CA GLU A 839 13.67 33.54 -23.65
C GLU A 839 12.65 33.16 -24.73
N LEU A 840 11.43 32.79 -24.33
CA LEU A 840 10.31 32.49 -25.23
C LEU A 840 9.78 33.76 -25.93
N ALA A 841 9.70 34.87 -25.21
CA ALA A 841 9.33 36.18 -25.76
C ALA A 841 10.39 36.71 -26.75
N GLN A 842 11.68 36.48 -26.48
CA GLN A 842 12.76 36.78 -27.41
C GLN A 842 12.73 35.88 -28.65
N ALA A 843 12.46 34.58 -28.48
CA ALA A 843 12.27 33.66 -29.59
C ALA A 843 11.10 34.08 -30.48
N HIS A 844 9.97 34.51 -29.88
CA HIS A 844 8.82 35.07 -30.61
C HIS A 844 9.20 36.31 -31.40
N THR A 845 9.91 37.25 -30.78
CA THR A 845 10.35 38.49 -31.45
C THR A 845 11.24 38.20 -32.66
N LYS A 846 12.13 37.20 -32.56
CA LYS A 846 13.07 36.83 -33.62
C LYS A 846 12.44 35.95 -34.70
N PHE A 847 11.49 35.09 -34.33
CA PHE A 847 10.90 34.07 -35.20
C PHE A 847 9.37 33.98 -35.01
N PRO A 848 8.61 35.04 -35.32
CA PRO A 848 7.18 35.10 -35.00
C PRO A 848 6.36 34.01 -35.71
N ASP A 849 6.67 33.71 -36.97
CA ASP A 849 6.00 32.64 -37.72
C ASP A 849 6.36 31.25 -37.20
N PHE A 850 7.57 31.05 -36.68
CA PHE A 850 7.96 29.80 -36.05
C PHE A 850 7.20 29.63 -34.73
N VAL A 851 7.21 30.64 -33.87
CA VAL A 851 6.54 30.57 -32.57
C VAL A 851 5.02 30.50 -32.66
N ASN A 852 4.42 31.12 -33.68
CA ASN A 852 2.97 31.15 -33.85
C ASN A 852 2.41 30.04 -34.77
N ASN A 853 3.17 29.55 -35.76
CA ASN A 853 2.67 28.59 -36.77
C ASN A 853 3.39 27.23 -36.81
N TYR A 854 4.57 27.08 -36.20
CA TYR A 854 5.30 25.81 -36.10
C TYR A 854 5.41 25.39 -34.64
N ASP A 855 4.54 24.46 -34.23
CA ASP A 855 4.51 23.65 -33.00
C ASP A 855 5.61 23.84 -31.92
N LEU A 856 5.88 25.05 -31.43
CA LEU A 856 6.64 25.21 -30.18
C LEU A 856 5.91 24.56 -29.01
N ASN A 857 4.58 24.42 -29.12
CA ASN A 857 3.77 23.62 -28.19
C ASN A 857 4.09 22.12 -28.22
N ASP A 858 4.61 21.54 -29.32
CA ASP A 858 5.07 20.14 -29.31
C ASP A 858 6.32 19.96 -28.44
N PHE A 859 7.10 21.03 -28.29
CA PHE A 859 8.35 21.03 -27.52
C PHE A 859 8.21 21.58 -26.11
N LEU A 860 7.14 22.32 -25.80
CA LEU A 860 6.77 22.61 -24.41
C LEU A 860 6.38 21.28 -23.77
N LYS A 861 7.19 20.81 -22.82
CA LYS A 861 6.84 19.65 -21.99
C LYS A 861 6.47 20.13 -20.60
N VAL A 862 5.54 19.40 -20.01
CA VAL A 862 5.13 19.61 -18.63
C VAL A 862 5.48 18.32 -17.90
N VAL A 863 6.30 18.44 -16.87
CA VAL A 863 6.84 17.30 -16.14
C VAL A 863 7.30 17.76 -14.78
N ASP A 864 6.99 16.97 -13.75
CA ASP A 864 7.62 17.04 -12.44
C ASP A 864 9.05 16.46 -12.55
N ILE A 865 10.04 17.32 -12.82
CA ILE A 865 11.42 16.86 -13.07
C ILE A 865 12.23 16.73 -11.80
N ASP A 866 11.88 17.48 -10.75
CA ASP A 866 12.58 17.47 -9.47
C ASP A 866 11.85 16.67 -8.37
N ASN A 867 10.73 16.03 -8.74
CA ASN A 867 9.96 15.08 -7.97
C ASN A 867 9.38 15.73 -6.69
N ASP A 868 8.96 16.98 -6.78
CA ASP A 868 8.36 17.74 -5.68
C ASP A 868 6.82 17.66 -5.65
N GLY A 869 6.21 17.01 -6.66
CA GLY A 869 4.77 16.86 -6.82
C GLY A 869 4.10 18.02 -7.54
N VAL A 870 4.85 19.00 -8.05
CA VAL A 870 4.41 20.09 -8.91
C VAL A 870 4.95 19.85 -10.32
N ASN A 871 4.21 20.28 -11.35
CA ASN A 871 4.68 20.13 -12.72
C ASN A 871 5.40 21.40 -13.20
N GLU A 872 6.61 21.25 -13.76
CA GLU A 872 7.35 22.35 -14.35
C GLU A 872 7.13 22.47 -15.85
N PHE A 873 7.34 23.69 -16.37
CA PHE A 873 7.50 23.91 -17.80
C PHE A 873 8.95 23.66 -18.23
N LEU A 874 9.13 22.70 -19.12
CA LEU A 874 10.37 22.46 -19.82
C LEU A 874 10.30 23.12 -21.21
N VAL A 875 11.10 24.18 -21.39
CA VAL A 875 11.09 25.03 -22.59
C VAL A 875 12.41 24.87 -23.36
N PRO A 876 12.38 24.57 -24.66
CA PRO A 876 13.60 24.47 -25.47
C PRO A 876 14.19 25.86 -25.73
N ILE A 877 15.52 25.98 -25.70
CA ILE A 877 16.20 27.20 -26.15
C ILE A 877 16.39 27.12 -27.67
N VAL A 878 15.81 28.08 -28.38
CA VAL A 878 15.84 28.17 -29.85
C VAL A 878 17.02 29.05 -30.29
N ASP A 879 17.90 28.50 -31.12
CA ASP A 879 18.99 29.22 -31.79
C ASP A 879 18.81 29.20 -33.32
N ALA A 880 19.52 30.08 -34.03
CA ALA A 880 19.53 30.07 -35.49
C ALA A 880 20.96 30.18 -36.03
N GLU A 881 21.31 29.29 -36.96
CA GLU A 881 22.56 29.35 -37.72
C GLU A 881 22.27 29.69 -39.18
N ILE A 882 23.11 30.52 -39.79
CA ILE A 882 23.01 30.84 -41.21
C ILE A 882 24.00 29.96 -41.97
N TYR A 883 23.49 29.06 -42.83
CA TYR A 883 24.31 28.23 -43.71
C TYR A 883 23.99 28.53 -45.18
N ARG A 884 24.99 28.98 -45.95
CA ARG A 884 24.88 29.31 -47.39
C ARG A 884 23.70 30.23 -47.74
N GLY A 885 23.49 31.28 -46.95
CA GLY A 885 22.44 32.29 -47.21
C GLY A 885 21.02 31.80 -46.93
N LYS A 886 20.85 30.64 -46.30
CA LYS A 886 19.59 30.16 -45.74
C LYS A 886 19.70 30.14 -44.22
N THR A 887 18.71 30.68 -43.53
CA THR A 887 18.58 30.58 -42.08
C THR A 887 18.09 29.18 -41.73
N PHE A 888 18.87 28.45 -40.95
CA PHE A 888 18.47 27.19 -40.34
C PHE A 888 18.16 27.49 -38.87
N ILE A 889 16.90 27.31 -38.49
CA ILE A 889 16.48 27.38 -37.08
C ILE A 889 16.77 25.99 -36.49
N GLY A 890 17.55 25.94 -35.42
CA GLY A 890 18.00 24.70 -34.80
C GLY A 890 18.04 24.84 -33.29
N TYR A 891 17.82 23.74 -32.57
CA TYR A 891 17.86 23.75 -31.11
C TYR A 891 19.30 23.73 -30.61
N SER A 892 19.61 24.55 -29.61
CA SER A 892 20.95 24.62 -29.02
C SER A 892 21.31 23.39 -28.16
N GLY A 893 20.35 22.48 -27.96
CA GLY A 893 20.47 21.35 -27.04
C GLY A 893 20.37 21.75 -25.55
N GLN A 894 20.05 23.02 -25.27
CA GLN A 894 19.81 23.53 -23.92
C GLN A 894 18.31 23.65 -23.63
N TRP A 895 17.95 23.40 -22.38
CA TRP A 895 16.58 23.48 -21.90
C TRP A 895 16.51 24.44 -20.71
N LEU A 896 15.43 25.23 -20.68
CA LEU A 896 15.08 26.10 -19.56
C LEU A 896 13.97 25.42 -18.75
N LEU A 897 14.21 25.30 -17.45
CA LEU A 897 13.16 24.98 -16.48
C LEU A 897 12.57 26.29 -15.97
N ALA A 898 11.25 26.40 -16.04
CA ALA A 898 10.50 27.52 -15.50
C ALA A 898 9.43 27.01 -14.53
N SER A 899 9.60 27.33 -13.26
CA SER A 899 8.57 27.19 -12.23
C SER A 899 8.23 28.58 -11.67
N LYS A 900 6.95 28.77 -11.32
CA LYS A 900 6.46 30.04 -10.77
C LYS A 900 6.10 29.86 -9.30
N ASN A 901 6.56 30.78 -8.46
CA ASN A 901 5.88 31.10 -7.20
C ASN A 901 4.87 32.23 -7.45
N ARG A 902 3.78 32.27 -6.67
CA ARG A 902 2.60 33.15 -6.88
C ARG A 902 2.94 34.65 -7.09
N ASP A 903 4.11 35.10 -6.66
CA ASP A 903 4.60 36.49 -6.76
C ASP A 903 5.09 36.90 -8.16
N GLY A 904 5.05 36.03 -9.17
CA GLY A 904 5.45 36.40 -10.53
C GLY A 904 6.92 36.19 -10.84
N GLU A 905 7.68 35.60 -9.93
CA GLU A 905 9.10 35.30 -10.15
C GLU A 905 9.27 33.91 -10.75
N ILE A 906 10.06 33.85 -11.83
CA ILE A 906 10.44 32.60 -12.49
C ILE A 906 11.77 32.16 -11.89
N ALA A 907 11.78 31.03 -11.20
CA ALA A 907 13.03 30.35 -10.90
C ALA A 907 13.59 29.82 -12.23
N LYS A 908 14.75 30.37 -12.65
CA LYS A 908 15.40 29.99 -13.92
C LYS A 908 16.51 28.98 -13.64
N LYS A 909 16.48 27.83 -14.33
CA LYS A 909 17.62 26.90 -14.35
C LYS A 909 17.93 26.48 -15.78
N PHE A 910 19.19 26.71 -16.20
CA PHE A 910 19.72 26.27 -17.49
C PHE A 910 20.31 24.87 -17.35
N PHE A 911 19.85 23.93 -18.16
CA PHE A 911 20.42 22.59 -18.24
C PHE A 911 21.25 22.43 -19.52
N TRP A 912 22.50 21.98 -19.39
CA TRP A 912 23.37 21.63 -20.51
C TRP A 912 23.20 20.15 -20.88
N GLY A 913 23.14 19.88 -22.19
CA GLY A 913 22.58 18.68 -22.83
C GLY A 913 23.13 17.28 -22.49
N ASN A 914 24.02 17.08 -21.51
CA ASN A 914 24.52 15.72 -21.21
C ASN A 914 23.58 14.89 -20.31
N ILE A 915 22.84 15.52 -19.39
CA ILE A 915 21.92 14.81 -18.47
C ILE A 915 20.59 14.52 -19.16
N ILE A 916 20.10 15.47 -19.96
CA ILE A 916 18.81 15.37 -20.67
C ILE A 916 18.92 14.45 -21.90
N GLN A 917 20.09 14.32 -22.56
CA GLN A 917 20.25 13.36 -23.66
C GLN A 917 20.07 11.89 -23.24
N ARG A 918 20.27 11.55 -21.96
CA ARG A 918 19.96 10.21 -21.43
C ARG A 918 18.47 10.01 -21.14
N ILE A 919 17.77 11.07 -20.72
CA ILE A 919 16.33 11.03 -20.41
C ILE A 919 15.51 11.04 -21.72
N ILE A 920 15.86 11.92 -22.68
CA ILE A 920 15.15 12.04 -23.96
C ILE A 920 15.36 10.81 -24.86
N LYS A 921 16.52 10.14 -24.81
CA LYS A 921 16.72 8.86 -25.55
C LYS A 921 15.74 7.75 -25.13
N THR A 922 15.06 7.91 -24.01
CA THR A 922 14.06 6.97 -23.49
C THR A 922 12.63 7.40 -23.83
N ILE A 923 12.42 8.64 -24.27
CA ILE A 923 11.11 9.22 -24.61
C ILE A 923 10.86 9.19 -26.14
N ASP A 924 11.92 9.13 -26.96
CA ASP A 924 11.84 9.00 -28.43
C ASP A 924 11.90 7.53 -28.94
N LEU A 925 11.40 6.55 -28.17
CA LEU A 925 11.28 5.15 -28.60
C LEU A 925 9.82 4.69 -28.68
#